data_AF-A0AA43EKK2-F1
#
_entry.id   AF-A0AA43EKK2-F1
#
_cell.length_a   1.000
_cell.length_b   1.000
_cell.length_c   1.000
_cell.angle_alpha   90.00
_cell.angle_beta   90.00
_cell.angle_gamma   90.00
#
_symmetry.space_group_name_H-M   'P 1'
#
loop_
_entity.id
_entity.type
_entity.pdbx_description
1 polymer ?
#
loop_
_entity_poly.entity_id
_entity_poly.type
_entity_poly.pdbx_seq_one_letter_code
_entity_poly.pdbx_strand_id
1 'polypeptide(L)'
;MGKHNSRNRTQGKQPQTDPFTALTWDELQERAGPVIVSRGQRYQRSSQVHDLARTSSGGLVAWVLGSDRYATSVESEDGKLIATCTCPYGGICKHAVAVVLEYLAQVKRKSTIPTVTKQDRRFQLLEHDEDEEEWDEEGATDEDFVTVSEGSMRKAGKAASDAWLSYLEQQTQPQLLALLKDLVQRYPDVQQFIQDRSNLSAGAVPKMVKSLRVEIADLSQEPGWRNHWSGEGSIPDYSRVRDRLEALLAQGYADVVLEVGAQLLEDGTKQVEISDDEGETAEEIASCMDIVFRALPRSSRAPAEQMWWAVEADLADGYELCRGAKPFWDRSHPTEAWNSLADQLAQRLARDPGNRDQDAFSEKFQRDRLSNWLILTLERAGRHAEIIPLCRQEAEKTGSYPRLVEHLMKAKQWEEAEAWIRKGIGATEKRWPGIAHQLRTAFREMRERQQDWLAVAALRADEFFVEPNLKTFQALEKAAKRAGVGPEVRGAAMQYLETGTRPQPSTQLWPLPESGLQLATQRFPIEPPMTEVLIEIAIAEKRPDEVLRWYDRRKPRSRGWDWGWSTEDRIAEAVVAKYPERAVAIWKQLAEAQIALTNPKAYDVAAGYLRKVGRVLKQQGKGQEWQEYLAALRQANERKRRFVETLDTLTGRRIVDMK
;
A
#
# COMPACT_ATOMS: atom_id res chain seq x y z
N MET A 1 68.53 -21.41 29.02
CA MET A 1 67.18 -20.81 29.10
C MET A 1 66.30 -21.44 28.04
N GLY A 2 65.06 -21.80 28.40
CA GLY A 2 63.95 -21.97 27.45
C GLY A 2 63.82 -23.32 26.74
N LYS A 3 63.24 -24.31 27.43
CA LYS A 3 62.57 -25.47 26.81
C LYS A 3 61.39 -24.98 25.97
N HIS A 4 61.10 -25.59 24.83
CA HIS A 4 59.77 -26.15 24.56
C HIS A 4 59.80 -27.18 23.42
N ASN A 5 59.41 -28.40 23.81
CA ASN A 5 59.31 -29.62 23.04
C ASN A 5 57.85 -29.71 22.56
N SER A 6 57.59 -29.58 21.26
CA SER A 6 56.23 -29.75 20.71
C SER A 6 56.00 -31.24 20.43
N ARG A 7 55.31 -31.89 21.38
CA ARG A 7 54.80 -33.25 21.21
C ARG A 7 53.51 -33.22 20.39
N ASN A 8 53.55 -34.01 19.31
CA ASN A 8 52.42 -34.62 18.64
C ASN A 8 51.27 -34.95 19.60
N ARG A 9 50.08 -34.39 19.35
CA ARG A 9 48.83 -34.79 19.99
C ARG A 9 47.80 -35.06 18.89
N THR A 10 47.85 -36.29 18.38
CA THR A 10 46.72 -36.94 17.69
C THR A 10 45.51 -36.92 18.61
N GLN A 11 44.57 -35.99 18.40
CA GLN A 11 43.22 -36.09 18.94
C GLN A 11 42.35 -36.78 17.89
N GLY A 12 41.89 -37.97 18.24
CA GLY A 12 40.93 -38.73 17.45
C GLY A 12 39.63 -37.95 17.29
N LYS A 13 39.13 -37.89 16.04
CA LYS A 13 37.77 -37.48 15.71
C LYS A 13 36.78 -38.38 16.46
N GLN A 14 36.10 -37.83 17.46
CA GLN A 14 34.81 -38.39 17.88
C GLN A 14 33.80 -38.22 16.73
N PRO A 15 32.87 -39.16 16.53
CA PRO A 15 31.88 -39.05 15.46
C PRO A 15 30.95 -37.87 15.78
N GLN A 16 31.07 -36.77 15.02
CA GLN A 16 30.16 -35.65 15.09
C GLN A 16 28.73 -36.17 14.80
N THR A 17 27.85 -36.04 15.78
CA THR A 17 26.41 -36.20 15.59
C THR A 17 25.95 -35.23 14.52
N ASP A 18 25.21 -35.73 13.53
CA ASP A 18 24.72 -34.93 12.42
C ASP A 18 23.82 -33.77 12.91
N PRO A 19 24.19 -32.50 12.66
CA PRO A 19 23.49 -31.33 13.21
C PRO A 19 22.02 -31.25 12.78
N PHE A 20 21.67 -31.78 11.61
CA PHE A 20 20.29 -31.77 11.14
C PHE A 20 19.41 -32.75 11.93
N THR A 21 19.96 -33.89 12.38
CA THR A 21 19.20 -34.92 13.10
C THR A 21 18.78 -34.50 14.51
N ALA A 22 19.41 -33.46 15.06
CA ALA A 22 19.05 -32.87 16.34
C ALA A 22 17.86 -31.88 16.25
N LEU A 23 17.49 -31.42 15.04
CA LEU A 23 16.47 -30.39 14.85
C LEU A 23 15.08 -30.83 15.34
N THR A 24 14.44 -29.95 16.10
CA THR A 24 13.04 -30.02 16.49
C THR A 24 12.17 -29.12 15.62
N TRP A 25 10.85 -29.36 15.58
CA TRP A 25 9.93 -28.48 14.85
C TRP A 25 9.91 -27.06 15.41
N ASP A 26 10.06 -26.90 16.73
CA ASP A 26 10.14 -25.60 17.39
C ASP A 26 11.34 -24.79 16.87
N GLU A 27 12.54 -25.40 16.84
CA GLU A 27 13.75 -24.74 16.33
C GLU A 27 13.64 -24.38 14.85
N LEU A 28 13.04 -25.26 14.04
CA LEU A 28 12.85 -25.00 12.61
C LEU A 28 11.83 -23.88 12.36
N GLN A 29 10.74 -23.83 13.14
CA GLN A 29 9.73 -22.77 13.05
C GLN A 29 10.23 -21.43 13.61
N GLU A 30 11.08 -21.43 14.63
CA GLU A 30 11.70 -20.20 15.15
C GLU A 30 12.66 -19.58 14.13
N ARG A 31 13.37 -20.41 13.37
CA ARG A 31 14.36 -19.95 12.37
C ARG A 31 13.73 -19.53 11.04
N ALA A 32 12.75 -20.28 10.54
CA ALA A 32 12.15 -20.03 9.22
C ALA A 32 10.76 -19.37 9.29
N GLY A 33 10.12 -19.35 10.46
CA GLY A 33 8.74 -18.90 10.60
C GLY A 33 7.71 -19.98 10.22
N PRO A 34 6.54 -20.02 10.89
CA PRO A 34 5.57 -21.10 10.76
C PRO A 34 4.96 -21.23 9.35
N VAL A 35 4.77 -20.11 8.64
CA VAL A 35 4.21 -20.08 7.27
C VAL A 35 5.19 -20.70 6.28
N ILE A 36 6.48 -20.40 6.40
CA ILE A 36 7.53 -20.92 5.50
C ILE A 36 7.72 -22.42 5.75
N VAL A 37 7.71 -22.84 7.02
CA VAL A 37 7.79 -24.26 7.38
C VAL A 37 6.61 -25.06 6.81
N SER A 38 5.39 -24.55 6.96
CA SER A 38 4.19 -25.18 6.38
C SER A 38 4.26 -25.31 4.86
N ARG A 39 4.75 -24.27 4.17
CA ARG A 39 5.01 -24.33 2.72
C ARG A 39 6.09 -25.35 2.38
N GLY A 40 7.22 -25.36 3.10
CA GLY A 40 8.30 -26.33 2.88
C GLY A 40 7.88 -27.78 3.08
N GLN A 41 7.07 -28.07 4.10
CA GLN A 41 6.44 -29.39 4.31
C GLN A 41 5.63 -29.83 3.09
N ARG A 42 4.88 -28.92 2.46
CA ARG A 42 4.10 -29.23 1.25
C ARG A 42 5.00 -29.64 0.09
N TYR A 43 6.10 -28.92 -0.15
CA TYR A 43 7.05 -29.25 -1.22
C TYR A 43 7.72 -30.62 -0.99
N GLN A 44 8.10 -30.92 0.25
CA GLN A 44 8.64 -32.23 0.62
C GLN A 44 7.60 -33.35 0.41
N ARG A 45 6.36 -33.19 0.92
CA ARG A 45 5.28 -34.17 0.76
C ARG A 45 4.87 -34.39 -0.69
N SER A 46 4.94 -33.34 -1.51
CA SER A 46 4.69 -33.39 -2.95
C SER A 46 5.88 -33.92 -3.76
N SER A 47 6.92 -34.46 -3.11
CA SER A 47 8.11 -35.07 -3.73
C SER A 47 8.82 -34.13 -4.72
N GLN A 48 8.87 -32.83 -4.41
CA GLN A 48 9.47 -31.80 -5.27
C GLN A 48 10.98 -31.63 -5.05
N VAL A 49 11.56 -32.38 -4.11
CA VAL A 49 13.00 -32.35 -3.80
C VAL A 49 13.69 -33.48 -4.56
N HIS A 50 14.63 -33.11 -5.43
CA HIS A 50 15.34 -34.04 -6.31
C HIS A 50 16.86 -33.95 -6.11
N ASP A 51 17.53 -35.06 -6.40
CA ASP A 51 18.98 -35.23 -6.34
C ASP A 51 19.60 -34.80 -5.01
N LEU A 52 18.92 -35.05 -3.89
CA LEU A 52 19.43 -34.69 -2.56
C LEU A 52 20.82 -35.32 -2.34
N ALA A 53 21.80 -34.49 -2.00
CA ALA A 53 23.16 -34.91 -1.73
C ALA A 53 23.75 -34.19 -0.51
N ARG A 54 24.76 -34.81 0.10
CA ARG A 54 25.56 -34.19 1.17
C ARG A 54 26.81 -33.54 0.61
N THR A 55 27.23 -32.43 1.20
CA THR A 55 28.51 -31.79 0.91
C THR A 55 29.62 -32.39 1.76
N SER A 56 30.88 -32.16 1.37
CA SER A 56 32.05 -32.59 2.18
C SER A 56 32.16 -31.86 3.53
N SER A 57 31.55 -30.68 3.67
CA SER A 57 31.41 -29.95 4.94
C SER A 57 30.31 -30.51 5.84
N GLY A 58 29.48 -31.44 5.34
CA GLY A 58 28.36 -32.02 6.07
C GLY A 58 27.02 -31.34 5.85
N GLY A 59 26.97 -30.28 5.02
CA GLY A 59 25.76 -29.61 4.55
C GLY A 59 24.95 -30.42 3.52
N LEU A 60 23.86 -29.83 3.04
CA LEU A 60 22.87 -30.44 2.15
C LEU A 60 22.74 -29.63 0.87
N VAL A 61 22.58 -30.29 -0.27
CA VAL A 61 22.29 -29.63 -1.55
C VAL A 61 21.29 -30.45 -2.36
N ALA A 62 20.32 -29.78 -2.98
CA ALA A 62 19.28 -30.42 -3.78
C ALA A 62 18.73 -29.48 -4.85
N TRP A 63 17.99 -30.06 -5.79
CA TRP A 63 17.05 -29.33 -6.64
C TRP A 63 15.68 -29.31 -5.99
N VAL A 64 15.01 -28.16 -5.99
CA VAL A 64 13.61 -28.06 -5.55
C VAL A 64 12.77 -27.50 -6.69
N LEU A 65 11.77 -28.26 -7.11
CA LEU A 65 10.86 -27.89 -8.19
C LEU A 65 9.70 -27.03 -7.67
N GLY A 66 9.51 -25.86 -8.26
CA GLY A 66 8.41 -24.93 -8.00
C GLY A 66 7.87 -24.35 -9.31
N SER A 67 7.71 -23.02 -9.38
CA SER A 67 7.47 -22.33 -10.67
C SER A 67 8.67 -22.46 -11.62
N ASP A 68 9.87 -22.57 -11.05
CA ASP A 68 11.11 -22.94 -11.73
C ASP A 68 11.85 -24.03 -10.94
N ARG A 69 12.97 -24.49 -11.47
CA ARG A 69 13.89 -25.39 -10.76
C ARG A 69 14.92 -24.57 -9.99
N TYR A 70 14.87 -24.63 -8.66
CA TYR A 70 15.76 -23.87 -7.78
C TYR A 70 16.90 -24.74 -7.25
N ALA A 71 18.15 -24.27 -7.38
CA ALA A 71 19.27 -24.86 -6.65
C ALA A 71 19.19 -24.39 -5.19
N THR A 72 19.31 -25.32 -4.24
CA THR A 72 19.17 -25.01 -2.82
C THR A 72 20.26 -25.73 -2.04
N SER A 73 21.04 -24.97 -1.26
CA SER A 73 22.04 -25.46 -0.32
C SER A 73 21.67 -25.05 1.10
N VAL A 74 21.88 -25.94 2.06
CA VAL A 74 21.67 -25.68 3.49
C VAL A 74 22.87 -26.21 4.26
N GLU A 75 23.53 -25.32 4.99
CA GLU A 75 24.64 -25.64 5.88
C GLU A 75 24.24 -25.41 7.34
N SER A 76 24.99 -26.04 8.25
CA SER A 76 24.83 -25.80 9.67
C SER A 76 26.16 -25.43 10.30
N GLU A 77 26.25 -24.18 10.77
CA GLU A 77 27.41 -23.61 11.45
C GLU A 77 27.00 -23.19 12.87
N ASP A 78 27.76 -23.61 13.88
CA ASP A 78 27.50 -23.33 15.31
C ASP A 78 26.04 -23.58 15.75
N GLY A 79 25.41 -24.60 15.16
CA GLY A 79 24.02 -24.95 15.42
C GLY A 79 22.98 -24.02 14.80
N LYS A 80 23.37 -23.01 14.00
CA LYS A 80 22.48 -22.20 13.15
C LYS A 80 22.32 -22.86 11.76
N LEU A 81 21.22 -22.56 11.08
CA LEU A 81 20.98 -23.01 9.69
C LEU A 81 21.25 -21.83 8.77
N ILE A 82 22.16 -22.02 7.81
CA ILE A 82 22.47 -21.05 6.76
C ILE A 82 21.97 -21.66 5.47
N ALA A 83 21.14 -20.93 4.73
CA ALA A 83 20.53 -21.43 3.50
C ALA A 83 20.81 -20.46 2.36
N THR A 84 21.24 -21.02 1.23
CA THR A 84 21.45 -20.32 -0.02
C THR A 84 20.55 -20.97 -1.07
N CYS A 85 19.69 -20.19 -1.70
CA CYS A 85 18.73 -20.68 -2.67
C CYS A 85 18.57 -19.69 -3.80
N THR A 86 18.51 -20.16 -5.05
CA THR A 86 18.32 -19.31 -6.25
C THR A 86 16.90 -18.75 -6.39
N CYS A 87 16.11 -18.75 -5.32
CA CYS A 87 14.75 -18.24 -5.33
C CYS A 87 14.74 -16.77 -4.89
N PRO A 88 13.78 -15.94 -5.36
CA PRO A 88 13.73 -14.51 -5.06
C PRO A 88 13.46 -14.17 -3.59
N TYR A 89 13.26 -15.18 -2.72
CA TYR A 89 12.99 -14.96 -1.30
C TYR A 89 14.25 -14.74 -0.46
N GLY A 90 15.39 -15.34 -0.83
CA GLY A 90 16.62 -15.32 -0.01
C GLY A 90 16.50 -16.07 1.33
N GLY A 91 17.62 -16.21 2.06
CA GLY A 91 17.68 -16.81 3.40
C GLY A 91 17.07 -18.22 3.56
N ILE A 92 16.49 -18.52 4.73
CA ILE A 92 15.83 -19.82 5.02
C ILE A 92 14.43 -19.86 4.38
N CYS A 93 14.41 -20.08 3.07
CA CYS A 93 13.18 -20.13 2.28
C CYS A 93 12.45 -21.50 2.40
N LYS A 94 11.24 -21.58 1.82
CA LYS A 94 10.44 -22.83 1.79
C LYS A 94 11.18 -24.01 1.13
N HIS A 95 12.06 -23.75 0.16
CA HIS A 95 12.86 -24.78 -0.51
C HIS A 95 13.95 -25.31 0.43
N ALA A 96 14.63 -24.44 1.16
CA ALA A 96 15.61 -24.84 2.17
C ALA A 96 14.99 -25.72 3.25
N VAL A 97 13.80 -25.36 3.73
CA VAL A 97 13.04 -26.20 4.66
C VAL A 97 12.69 -27.56 4.03
N ALA A 98 12.25 -27.59 2.77
CA ALA A 98 11.93 -28.84 2.08
C ALA A 98 13.15 -29.78 1.97
N VAL A 99 14.34 -29.23 1.68
CA VAL A 99 15.61 -29.99 1.62
C VAL A 99 15.95 -30.62 2.97
N VAL A 100 15.87 -29.85 4.06
CA VAL A 100 16.14 -30.35 5.42
C VAL A 100 15.15 -31.45 5.79
N LEU A 101 13.85 -31.27 5.49
CA LEU A 101 12.83 -32.27 5.80
C LEU A 101 13.00 -33.56 4.98
N GLU A 102 13.35 -33.45 3.70
CA GLU A 102 13.60 -34.61 2.85
C GLU A 102 14.83 -35.39 3.31
N TYR A 103 15.89 -34.68 3.73
CA TYR A 103 17.05 -35.29 4.35
C TYR A 103 16.68 -36.11 5.59
N LEU A 104 15.92 -35.53 6.52
CA LEU A 104 15.49 -36.21 7.73
C LEU A 104 14.61 -37.43 7.44
N ALA A 105 13.77 -37.35 6.41
CA ALA A 105 12.98 -38.49 5.94
C ALA A 105 13.87 -39.63 5.40
N GLN A 106 14.91 -39.31 4.63
CA GLN A 106 15.85 -40.31 4.10
C GLN A 106 16.72 -40.95 5.18
N VAL A 107 17.17 -40.15 6.17
CA VAL A 107 17.88 -40.66 7.36
C VAL A 107 16.99 -41.63 8.15
N LYS A 108 15.72 -41.28 8.37
CA LYS A 108 14.75 -42.16 9.03
C LYS A 108 14.51 -43.47 8.25
N ARG A 109 14.53 -43.40 6.91
CA ARG A 109 14.44 -44.56 6.01
C ARG A 109 15.75 -45.33 5.86
N LYS A 110 16.83 -44.92 6.52
CA LYS A 110 18.19 -45.50 6.39
C LYS A 110 18.68 -45.58 4.94
N SER A 111 18.27 -44.62 4.10
CA SER A 111 18.68 -44.55 2.70
C SER A 111 20.08 -43.97 2.56
N THR A 112 20.85 -44.45 1.59
CA THR A 112 22.19 -43.94 1.29
C THR A 112 22.08 -42.62 0.53
N ILE A 113 22.62 -41.55 1.09
CA ILE A 113 22.59 -40.21 0.49
C ILE A 113 23.94 -39.96 -0.19
N PRO A 114 23.97 -39.66 -1.50
CA PRO A 114 25.22 -39.44 -2.22
C PRO A 114 25.96 -38.21 -1.68
N THR A 115 27.29 -38.22 -1.77
CA THR A 115 28.13 -37.07 -1.40
C THR A 115 28.64 -36.40 -2.66
N VAL A 116 28.55 -35.08 -2.73
CA VAL A 116 29.00 -34.29 -3.89
C VAL A 116 30.16 -33.36 -3.51
N THR A 117 30.98 -33.03 -4.50
CA THR A 117 32.13 -32.14 -4.36
C THR A 117 31.74 -30.70 -4.71
N LYS A 118 32.62 -29.73 -4.40
CA LYS A 118 32.40 -28.31 -4.74
C LYS A 118 32.25 -28.02 -6.24
N GLN A 119 32.55 -28.98 -7.12
CA GLN A 119 32.40 -28.85 -8.57
C GLN A 119 30.99 -29.22 -9.07
N ASP A 120 30.05 -29.53 -8.18
CA ASP A 120 28.67 -29.81 -8.55
C ASP A 120 28.02 -28.59 -9.22
N ARG A 121 27.33 -28.83 -10.35
CA ARG A 121 26.65 -27.80 -11.16
C ARG A 121 25.69 -26.92 -10.35
N ARG A 122 25.16 -27.42 -9.22
CA ARG A 122 24.29 -26.66 -8.33
C ARG A 122 25.00 -25.53 -7.61
N PHE A 123 26.29 -25.67 -7.29
CA PHE A 123 27.06 -24.59 -6.65
C PHE A 123 27.35 -23.45 -7.61
N GLN A 124 27.53 -23.73 -8.90
CA GLN A 124 27.74 -22.70 -9.95
C GLN A 124 26.55 -21.74 -10.11
N LEU A 125 25.35 -22.13 -9.66
CA LEU A 125 24.16 -21.28 -9.67
C LEU A 125 23.92 -20.58 -8.33
N LEU A 126 24.59 -21.02 -7.27
CA LEU A 126 24.49 -20.47 -5.92
C LEU A 126 25.58 -19.43 -5.63
N GLU A 127 26.63 -19.37 -6.45
CA GLU A 127 27.59 -18.28 -6.51
C GLU A 127 26.97 -17.11 -7.30
N HIS A 128 26.45 -16.10 -6.59
CA HIS A 128 26.14 -14.78 -7.15
C HIS A 128 26.81 -13.72 -6.28
N ASP A 129 27.31 -12.70 -6.97
CA ASP A 129 28.25 -11.67 -6.53
C ASP A 129 27.89 -11.03 -5.18
N GLU A 130 28.91 -10.90 -4.32
CA GLU A 130 28.90 -10.06 -3.12
C GLU A 130 28.81 -8.59 -3.52
N ASP A 131 27.61 -8.11 -3.85
CA ASP A 131 27.27 -6.68 -3.88
C ASP A 131 25.78 -6.53 -3.48
N GLU A 132 25.46 -6.84 -2.22
CA GLU A 132 24.20 -6.41 -1.59
C GLU A 132 24.42 -5.01 -1.01
N GLU A 133 23.93 -3.98 -1.72
CA GLU A 133 23.67 -2.67 -1.13
C GLU A 133 22.57 -2.82 -0.08
N GLU A 134 22.88 -2.34 1.11
CA GLU A 134 22.04 -2.27 2.30
C GLU A 134 20.95 -1.21 2.08
N TRP A 135 19.68 -1.62 1.95
CA TRP A 135 18.55 -0.68 1.87
C TRP A 135 18.05 -0.34 3.26
N ASP A 136 18.56 0.77 3.80
CA ASP A 136 17.98 1.45 4.95
C ASP A 136 16.68 2.18 4.54
N GLU A 137 15.61 1.88 5.28
CA GLU A 137 14.36 2.64 5.31
C GLU A 137 14.58 3.99 6.02
N GLU A 138 14.36 5.12 5.34
CA GLU A 138 13.55 6.27 5.79
C GLU A 138 13.83 7.57 5.00
N GLY A 139 12.75 8.31 4.66
CA GLY A 139 12.79 9.78 4.60
C GLY A 139 12.74 10.43 3.21
N ALA A 140 11.60 11.06 2.90
CA ALA A 140 11.36 11.90 1.73
C ALA A 140 12.29 13.13 1.62
N THR A 141 12.63 13.56 0.39
CA THR A 141 12.31 14.88 -0.21
C THR A 141 13.03 15.09 -1.55
N ASP A 142 12.27 15.58 -2.53
CA ASP A 142 12.56 16.45 -3.67
C ASP A 142 13.65 16.12 -4.72
N GLU A 143 13.14 15.95 -5.94
CA GLU A 143 13.59 16.53 -7.23
C GLU A 143 15.10 16.65 -7.51
N ASP A 144 15.61 15.76 -8.37
CA ASP A 144 16.45 16.18 -9.50
C ASP A 144 16.36 15.19 -10.67
N PHE A 145 16.01 15.73 -11.84
CA PHE A 145 15.94 15.03 -13.12
C PHE A 145 17.36 14.74 -13.62
N VAL A 146 17.77 13.47 -13.64
CA VAL A 146 18.96 13.02 -14.37
C VAL A 146 18.58 11.88 -15.33
N THR A 147 18.90 12.11 -16.59
CA THR A 147 18.75 11.22 -17.74
C THR A 147 19.16 9.77 -17.44
N VAL A 148 18.20 8.85 -17.51
CA VAL A 148 18.47 7.41 -17.44
C VAL A 148 19.22 6.99 -18.72
N SER A 149 20.49 6.64 -18.57
CA SER A 149 21.21 5.92 -19.60
C SER A 149 20.64 4.50 -19.69
N GLU A 150 19.89 4.23 -20.75
CA GLU A 150 19.45 2.90 -21.18
C GLU A 150 20.67 2.03 -21.54
N GLY A 151 21.33 1.49 -20.52
CA GLY A 151 22.69 1.00 -20.66
C GLY A 151 23.01 -0.34 -20.03
N SER A 152 22.05 -1.27 -19.86
CA SER A 152 22.43 -2.68 -19.59
C SER A 152 21.42 -3.78 -19.91
N MET A 153 20.16 -3.50 -20.25
CA MET A 153 19.24 -4.55 -20.74
C MET A 153 19.26 -4.75 -22.27
N ARG A 154 19.99 -3.93 -23.04
CA ARG A 154 19.94 -3.93 -24.52
C ARG A 154 20.82 -4.96 -25.24
N LYS A 155 21.72 -5.71 -24.58
CA LYS A 155 22.68 -6.55 -25.32
C LYS A 155 22.18 -7.93 -25.73
N ALA A 156 21.14 -8.48 -25.09
CA ALA A 156 20.58 -9.79 -25.49
C ALA A 156 19.45 -9.68 -26.54
N GLY A 157 18.69 -8.57 -26.57
CA GLY A 157 17.58 -8.38 -27.51
C GLY A 157 17.94 -7.77 -28.88
N LYS A 158 19.11 -7.11 -29.00
CA LYS A 158 19.48 -6.40 -30.24
C LYS A 158 19.87 -7.33 -31.39
N ALA A 159 20.48 -8.48 -31.08
CA ALA A 159 20.93 -9.43 -32.11
C ALA A 159 19.79 -10.11 -32.88
N ALA A 160 18.61 -10.29 -32.26
CA ALA A 160 17.43 -10.83 -32.94
C ALA A 160 16.64 -9.75 -33.72
N SER A 161 16.73 -8.49 -33.31
CA SER A 161 16.07 -7.34 -33.96
C SER A 161 16.69 -6.95 -35.30
N ASP A 162 17.97 -7.20 -35.55
CA ASP A 162 18.65 -6.71 -36.75
C ASP A 162 18.56 -7.67 -37.95
N ALA A 163 18.20 -8.94 -37.73
CA ALA A 163 18.16 -9.96 -38.77
C ALA A 163 16.99 -9.78 -39.76
N TRP A 164 15.82 -9.37 -39.29
CA TRP A 164 14.66 -9.12 -40.17
C TRP A 164 14.80 -7.79 -40.92
N LEU A 165 15.42 -6.77 -40.32
CA LEU A 165 15.76 -5.51 -40.99
C LEU A 165 16.75 -5.76 -42.14
N SER A 166 17.80 -6.52 -41.88
CA SER A 166 18.78 -6.93 -42.91
C SER A 166 18.12 -7.71 -44.06
N TYR A 167 17.13 -8.56 -43.76
CA TYR A 167 16.35 -9.26 -44.78
C TYR A 167 15.55 -8.31 -45.66
N LEU A 168 14.88 -7.31 -45.08
CA LEU A 168 14.11 -6.29 -45.83
C LEU A 168 15.01 -5.40 -46.69
N GLU A 169 16.17 -4.98 -46.17
CA GLU A 169 17.14 -4.15 -46.88
C GLU A 169 17.75 -4.87 -48.10
N GLN A 170 17.84 -6.19 -48.06
CA GLN A 170 18.34 -7.02 -49.16
C GLN A 170 17.26 -7.32 -50.23
N GLN A 171 16.00 -6.96 -50.01
CA GLN A 171 14.94 -7.17 -50.98
C GLN A 171 14.93 -6.10 -52.08
N THR A 172 14.61 -6.51 -53.29
CA THR A 172 14.37 -5.57 -54.40
C THR A 172 13.01 -4.89 -54.25
N GLN A 173 12.84 -3.71 -54.88
CA GLN A 173 11.57 -2.97 -54.85
C GLN A 173 10.33 -3.82 -55.24
N PRO A 174 10.37 -4.69 -56.27
CA PRO A 174 9.24 -5.57 -56.58
C PRO A 174 8.95 -6.61 -55.49
N GLN A 175 9.97 -7.12 -54.80
CA GLN A 175 9.82 -8.10 -53.72
C GLN A 175 9.21 -7.46 -52.46
N LEU A 176 9.62 -6.24 -52.12
CA LEU A 176 9.00 -5.47 -51.02
C LEU A 176 7.54 -5.13 -51.33
N LEU A 177 7.22 -4.79 -52.59
CA LEU A 177 5.84 -4.53 -53.00
C LEU A 177 4.98 -5.80 -52.92
N ALA A 178 5.53 -6.96 -53.29
CA ALA A 178 4.84 -8.24 -53.16
C ALA A 178 4.59 -8.61 -51.68
N LEU A 179 5.58 -8.39 -50.82
CA LEU A 179 5.45 -8.60 -49.38
C LEU A 179 4.37 -7.69 -48.76
N LEU A 180 4.36 -6.40 -49.11
CA LEU A 180 3.33 -5.48 -48.65
C LEU A 180 1.93 -5.86 -49.15
N LYS A 181 1.80 -6.33 -50.39
CA LYS A 181 0.51 -6.83 -50.91
C LYS A 181 0.03 -8.07 -50.16
N ASP A 182 0.92 -9.00 -49.84
CA ASP A 182 0.59 -10.19 -49.04
C ASP A 182 0.19 -9.80 -47.61
N LEU A 183 0.90 -8.85 -46.99
CA LEU A 183 0.55 -8.31 -45.66
C LEU A 183 -0.82 -7.61 -45.67
N VAL A 184 -1.11 -6.80 -46.70
CA VAL A 184 -2.41 -6.12 -46.87
C VAL A 184 -3.55 -7.12 -47.04
N GLN A 185 -3.32 -8.26 -47.71
CA GLN A 185 -4.33 -9.31 -47.86
C GLN A 185 -4.58 -10.10 -46.57
N ARG A 186 -3.54 -10.27 -45.73
CA ARG A 186 -3.61 -11.06 -44.50
C ARG A 186 -4.06 -10.25 -43.28
N TYR A 187 -3.74 -8.95 -43.25
CA TYR A 187 -3.95 -8.08 -42.10
C TYR A 187 -4.71 -6.81 -42.51
N PRO A 188 -6.03 -6.74 -42.25
CA PRO A 188 -6.86 -5.57 -42.59
C PRO A 188 -6.34 -4.25 -42.01
N ASP A 189 -5.73 -4.26 -40.83
CA ASP A 189 -5.17 -3.06 -40.22
C ASP A 189 -3.99 -2.47 -41.02
N VAL A 190 -3.19 -3.33 -41.67
CA VAL A 190 -2.09 -2.89 -42.55
C VAL A 190 -2.64 -2.25 -43.82
N GLN A 191 -3.74 -2.80 -44.37
CA GLN A 191 -4.45 -2.19 -45.49
C GLN A 191 -4.92 -0.78 -45.13
N GLN A 192 -5.56 -0.64 -43.98
CA GLN A 192 -6.10 0.62 -43.54
C GLN A 192 -4.99 1.63 -43.22
N PHE A 193 -3.90 1.21 -42.56
CA PHE A 193 -2.73 2.06 -42.30
C PHE A 193 -2.13 2.63 -43.59
N ILE A 194 -1.95 1.79 -44.63
CA ILE A 194 -1.45 2.24 -45.93
C ILE A 194 -2.46 3.17 -46.62
N GLN A 195 -3.75 2.89 -46.50
CA GLN A 195 -4.82 3.74 -47.04
C GLN A 195 -4.85 5.10 -46.37
N ASP A 196 -4.67 5.19 -45.05
CA ASP A 196 -4.65 6.43 -44.28
C ASP A 196 -3.42 7.27 -44.65
N ARG A 197 -2.25 6.63 -44.77
CA ARG A 197 -1.02 7.28 -45.25
C ARG A 197 -1.15 7.77 -46.69
N SER A 198 -1.82 7.01 -47.55
CA SER A 198 -2.17 7.42 -48.91
C SER A 198 -3.11 8.63 -48.91
N ASN A 199 -4.18 8.58 -48.11
CA ASN A 199 -5.15 9.67 -47.97
C ASN A 199 -4.47 10.97 -47.47
N LEU A 200 -3.56 10.87 -46.50
CA LEU A 200 -2.74 11.99 -46.02
C LEU A 200 -1.85 12.57 -47.11
N SER A 201 -1.13 11.71 -47.85
CA SER A 201 -0.25 12.16 -48.94
C SER A 201 -1.01 12.77 -50.13
N ALA A 202 -2.27 12.37 -50.34
CA ALA A 202 -3.16 12.88 -51.38
C ALA A 202 -3.99 14.11 -50.94
N GLY A 203 -3.80 14.60 -49.71
CA GLY A 203 -4.57 15.74 -49.17
C GLY A 203 -6.03 15.43 -48.84
N ALA A 204 -6.44 14.16 -48.80
CA ALA A 204 -7.80 13.71 -48.48
C ALA A 204 -8.09 13.67 -46.96
N VAL A 205 -7.61 14.68 -46.22
CA VAL A 205 -7.72 14.81 -44.77
C VAL A 205 -9.17 14.71 -44.27
N PRO A 206 -10.19 15.36 -44.89
CA PRO A 206 -11.57 15.26 -44.41
C PRO A 206 -12.12 13.82 -44.40
N LYS A 207 -11.69 12.98 -45.35
CA LYS A 207 -12.12 11.58 -45.41
C LYS A 207 -11.53 10.77 -44.25
N MET A 208 -10.26 11.01 -43.93
CA MET A 208 -9.59 10.35 -42.81
C MET A 208 -10.18 10.80 -41.46
N VAL A 209 -10.44 12.10 -41.29
CA VAL A 209 -11.10 12.63 -40.08
C VAL A 209 -12.48 12.02 -39.88
N LYS A 210 -13.29 11.94 -40.95
CA LYS A 210 -14.60 11.28 -40.88
C LYS A 210 -14.48 9.82 -40.44
N SER A 211 -13.51 9.08 -41.00
CA SER A 211 -13.26 7.68 -40.61
C SER A 211 -12.81 7.54 -39.16
N LEU A 212 -11.95 8.46 -38.70
CA LEU A 212 -11.45 8.48 -37.32
C LEU A 212 -12.56 8.75 -36.31
N ARG A 213 -13.45 9.71 -36.60
CA ARG A 213 -14.61 10.01 -35.74
C ARG A 213 -15.59 8.86 -35.62
N VAL A 214 -15.79 8.09 -36.70
CA VAL A 214 -16.62 6.88 -36.69
C VAL A 214 -15.95 5.80 -35.84
N GLU A 215 -14.64 5.58 -36.02
CA GLU A 215 -13.89 4.59 -35.23
C GLU A 215 -13.91 4.90 -33.72
N ILE A 216 -13.78 6.17 -33.33
CA ILE A 216 -13.94 6.59 -31.92
C ILE A 216 -15.35 6.28 -31.41
N ALA A 217 -16.38 6.64 -32.18
CA ALA A 217 -17.77 6.40 -31.77
C ALA A 217 -18.11 4.90 -31.68
N ASP A 218 -17.54 4.08 -32.55
CA ASP A 218 -17.72 2.62 -32.53
C ASP A 218 -17.01 2.01 -31.32
N LEU A 219 -15.73 2.36 -31.10
CA LEU A 219 -14.96 1.88 -29.94
C LEU A 219 -15.62 2.27 -28.62
N SER A 220 -16.10 3.51 -28.49
CA SER A 220 -16.72 4.02 -27.26
C SER A 220 -18.02 3.31 -26.85
N GLN A 221 -18.66 2.57 -27.76
CA GLN A 221 -19.86 1.80 -27.46
C GLN A 221 -19.57 0.46 -26.77
N GLU A 222 -18.32 -0.02 -26.84
CA GLU A 222 -17.92 -1.29 -26.25
C GLU A 222 -17.28 -1.05 -24.86
N PRO A 223 -17.93 -1.44 -23.74
CA PRO A 223 -17.32 -1.26 -22.43
C PRO A 223 -16.12 -2.18 -22.24
N GLY A 224 -15.05 -1.65 -21.62
CA GLY A 224 -13.98 -2.48 -21.11
C GLY A 224 -14.45 -3.31 -19.93
N TRP A 225 -13.97 -4.55 -19.80
CA TRP A 225 -14.27 -5.35 -18.62
C TRP A 225 -13.15 -6.33 -18.31
N ARG A 226 -12.97 -6.63 -17.02
CA ARG A 226 -12.01 -7.63 -16.53
C ARG A 226 -12.54 -8.41 -15.33
N ASN A 227 -12.40 -9.73 -15.39
CA ASN A 227 -12.73 -10.62 -14.28
C ASN A 227 -11.52 -10.81 -13.37
N HIS A 228 -11.59 -10.20 -12.19
CA HIS A 228 -10.60 -10.25 -11.11
C HIS A 228 -10.22 -11.66 -10.62
N TRP A 229 -11.03 -12.69 -10.92
CA TRP A 229 -10.82 -14.07 -10.48
C TRP A 229 -10.23 -14.98 -11.56
N SER A 230 -10.61 -14.79 -12.82
CA SER A 230 -10.11 -15.60 -13.95
C SER A 230 -9.00 -14.92 -14.74
N GLY A 231 -8.87 -13.59 -14.64
CA GLY A 231 -7.94 -12.79 -15.45
C GLY A 231 -8.41 -12.57 -16.90
N GLU A 232 -9.60 -13.06 -17.26
CA GLU A 232 -10.23 -12.82 -18.57
C GLU A 232 -10.80 -11.40 -18.64
N GLY A 233 -10.80 -10.81 -19.84
CA GLY A 233 -11.34 -9.48 -20.06
C GLY A 233 -11.27 -9.08 -21.53
N SER A 234 -11.89 -7.95 -21.86
CA SER A 234 -11.82 -7.32 -23.16
C SER A 234 -11.59 -5.84 -22.94
N ILE A 235 -10.46 -5.33 -23.42
CA ILE A 235 -10.12 -3.90 -23.36
C ILE A 235 -10.16 -3.36 -24.80
N PRO A 236 -10.93 -2.29 -25.07
CA PRO A 236 -10.97 -1.62 -26.37
C PRO A 236 -9.58 -1.16 -26.81
N ASP A 237 -9.23 -1.44 -28.06
CA ASP A 237 -7.92 -1.09 -28.63
C ASP A 237 -7.95 0.29 -29.30
N TYR A 238 -7.34 1.29 -28.66
CA TYR A 238 -7.23 2.64 -29.18
C TYR A 238 -5.93 2.90 -29.95
N SER A 239 -5.09 1.89 -30.17
CA SER A 239 -3.78 2.05 -30.84
C SER A 239 -3.90 2.70 -32.23
N ARG A 240 -4.92 2.33 -32.99
CA ARG A 240 -5.17 2.90 -34.32
C ARG A 240 -5.64 4.36 -34.28
N VAL A 241 -6.49 4.70 -33.31
CA VAL A 241 -6.92 6.08 -33.06
C VAL A 241 -5.68 6.92 -32.74
N ARG A 242 -4.82 6.43 -31.85
CA ARG A 242 -3.55 7.05 -31.46
C ARG A 242 -2.64 7.30 -32.66
N ASP A 243 -2.40 6.30 -33.49
CA ASP A 243 -1.52 6.42 -34.68
C ASP A 243 -2.04 7.46 -35.68
N ARG A 244 -3.35 7.53 -35.87
CA ARG A 244 -3.99 8.52 -36.77
C ARG A 244 -3.91 9.93 -36.21
N LEU A 245 -4.09 10.12 -34.90
CA LEU A 245 -3.90 11.41 -34.25
C LEU A 245 -2.44 11.87 -34.38
N GLU A 246 -1.47 10.97 -34.18
CA GLU A 246 -0.05 11.29 -34.34
C GLU A 246 0.28 11.67 -35.79
N ALA A 247 -0.27 10.95 -36.77
CA ALA A 247 -0.07 11.24 -38.19
C ALA A 247 -0.67 12.59 -38.60
N LEU A 248 -1.87 12.95 -38.09
CA LEU A 248 -2.47 14.27 -38.29
C LEU A 248 -1.61 15.38 -37.69
N LEU A 249 -1.13 15.18 -36.45
CA LEU A 249 -0.28 16.14 -35.77
C LEU A 249 1.06 16.34 -36.48
N ALA A 250 1.67 15.26 -36.97
CA ALA A 250 2.94 15.30 -37.71
C ALA A 250 2.84 16.12 -39.02
N GLN A 251 1.66 16.15 -39.64
CA GLN A 251 1.40 16.92 -40.86
C GLN A 251 0.90 18.35 -40.59
N GLY A 252 0.86 18.78 -39.32
CA GLY A 252 0.47 20.14 -38.95
C GLY A 252 -1.04 20.38 -38.81
N TYR A 253 -1.88 19.34 -38.80
CA TYR A 253 -3.33 19.46 -38.63
C TYR A 253 -3.73 19.55 -37.15
N ALA A 254 -3.10 20.44 -36.39
CA ALA A 254 -3.31 20.54 -34.95
C ALA A 254 -4.76 20.90 -34.56
N ASP A 255 -5.41 21.81 -35.30
CA ASP A 255 -6.80 22.21 -35.02
C ASP A 255 -7.78 21.04 -35.21
N VAL A 256 -7.54 20.21 -36.23
CA VAL A 256 -8.32 19.00 -36.49
C VAL A 256 -8.14 17.97 -35.37
N VAL A 257 -6.91 17.82 -34.86
CA VAL A 257 -6.63 16.93 -33.72
C VAL A 257 -7.37 17.40 -32.46
N LEU A 258 -7.47 18.72 -32.23
CA LEU A 258 -8.27 19.26 -31.11
C LEU A 258 -9.76 19.00 -31.27
N GLU A 259 -10.31 19.15 -32.48
CA GLU A 259 -11.73 18.87 -32.73
C GLU A 259 -12.07 17.39 -32.50
N VAL A 260 -11.23 16.48 -32.98
CA VAL A 260 -11.40 15.04 -32.77
C VAL A 260 -11.17 14.68 -31.31
N GLY A 261 -10.19 15.31 -30.65
CA GLY A 261 -9.90 15.11 -29.24
C GLY A 261 -11.05 15.51 -28.32
N ALA A 262 -11.79 16.58 -28.66
CA ALA A 262 -12.99 16.96 -27.91
C ALA A 262 -14.09 15.88 -27.98
N GLN A 263 -14.28 15.26 -29.15
CA GLN A 263 -15.19 14.12 -29.29
C GLN A 263 -14.69 12.91 -28.50
N LEU A 264 -13.40 12.59 -28.62
CA LEU A 264 -12.78 11.47 -27.91
C LEU A 264 -12.95 11.59 -26.39
N LEU A 265 -12.78 12.80 -25.84
CA LEU A 265 -12.99 13.05 -24.42
C LEU A 265 -14.46 12.82 -24.02
N GLU A 266 -15.41 13.31 -24.80
CA GLU A 266 -16.84 13.15 -24.51
C GLU A 266 -17.28 11.68 -24.59
N ASP A 267 -16.95 11.00 -25.69
CA ASP A 267 -17.34 9.61 -25.93
C ASP A 267 -16.56 8.65 -25.01
N GLY A 268 -15.27 8.92 -24.80
CA GLY A 268 -14.41 8.16 -23.90
C GLY A 268 -14.81 8.27 -22.43
N THR A 269 -15.21 9.46 -21.95
CA THR A 269 -15.72 9.63 -20.58
C THR A 269 -16.94 8.74 -20.34
N LYS A 270 -17.89 8.72 -21.29
CA LYS A 270 -19.08 7.86 -21.22
C LYS A 270 -18.72 6.38 -21.24
N GLN A 271 -17.68 5.99 -22.00
CA GLN A 271 -17.21 4.61 -22.04
C GLN A 271 -16.61 4.18 -20.70
N VAL A 272 -15.79 5.02 -20.07
CA VAL A 272 -15.19 4.71 -18.76
C VAL A 272 -16.28 4.59 -17.68
N GLU A 273 -17.32 5.43 -17.74
CA GLU A 273 -18.49 5.35 -16.84
C GLU A 273 -19.17 3.96 -16.84
N ILE A 274 -19.15 3.27 -17.98
CA ILE A 274 -19.82 1.98 -18.17
C ILE A 274 -18.86 0.77 -18.16
N SER A 275 -17.56 1.00 -18.00
CA SER A 275 -16.54 -0.06 -18.02
C SER A 275 -16.34 -0.66 -16.61
N ASP A 276 -16.06 -1.96 -16.55
CA ASP A 276 -15.80 -2.73 -15.33
C ASP A 276 -14.41 -3.38 -15.41
N ASP A 277 -13.39 -2.52 -15.52
CA ASP A 277 -11.97 -2.88 -15.56
C ASP A 277 -11.19 -2.16 -14.45
N GLU A 278 -9.88 -2.39 -14.35
CA GLU A 278 -9.02 -1.80 -13.32
C GLU A 278 -8.44 -0.43 -13.75
N GLY A 279 -9.03 0.21 -14.77
CA GLY A 279 -8.61 1.49 -15.33
C GLY A 279 -7.92 1.40 -16.70
N GLU A 280 -7.85 0.22 -17.31
CA GLU A 280 -7.18 0.02 -18.60
C GLU A 280 -7.87 0.79 -19.74
N THR A 281 -9.20 0.86 -19.77
CA THR A 281 -9.91 1.66 -20.78
C THR A 281 -9.61 3.14 -20.64
N ALA A 282 -9.55 3.65 -19.40
CA ALA A 282 -9.16 5.04 -19.15
C ALA A 282 -7.73 5.31 -19.61
N GLU A 283 -6.80 4.38 -19.41
CA GLU A 283 -5.40 4.49 -19.85
C GLU A 283 -5.25 4.58 -21.38
N GLU A 284 -6.00 3.76 -22.13
CA GLU A 284 -5.99 3.76 -23.60
C GLU A 284 -6.50 5.09 -24.17
N ILE A 285 -7.59 5.62 -23.61
CA ILE A 285 -8.16 6.92 -24.01
C ILE A 285 -7.21 8.06 -23.62
N ALA A 286 -6.68 8.04 -22.40
CA ALA A 286 -5.77 9.06 -21.90
C ALA A 286 -4.48 9.13 -22.75
N SER A 287 -3.96 7.99 -23.18
CA SER A 287 -2.83 7.91 -24.12
C SER A 287 -3.11 8.60 -25.46
N CYS A 288 -4.35 8.58 -25.93
CA CYS A 288 -4.76 9.34 -27.11
C CYS A 288 -4.90 10.84 -26.80
N MET A 289 -5.45 11.20 -25.63
CA MET A 289 -5.54 12.59 -25.16
C MET A 289 -4.16 13.24 -24.95
N ASP A 290 -3.13 12.48 -24.60
CA ASP A 290 -1.74 12.96 -24.55
C ASP A 290 -1.29 13.54 -25.90
N ILE A 291 -1.76 12.99 -27.02
CA ILE A 291 -1.51 13.54 -28.36
C ILE A 291 -2.25 14.86 -28.57
N VAL A 292 -3.51 14.92 -28.12
CA VAL A 292 -4.36 16.11 -28.22
C VAL A 292 -3.74 17.29 -27.47
N PHE A 293 -3.24 17.07 -26.26
CA PHE A 293 -2.53 18.11 -25.50
C PHE A 293 -1.18 18.49 -26.10
N ARG A 294 -0.49 17.58 -26.81
CA ARG A 294 0.68 17.93 -27.64
C ARG A 294 0.31 18.78 -28.86
N ALA A 295 -0.89 18.61 -29.41
CA ALA A 295 -1.41 19.39 -30.53
C ALA A 295 -1.87 20.80 -30.12
N LEU A 296 -2.42 20.96 -28.91
CA LEU A 296 -2.95 22.23 -28.38
C LEU A 296 -2.03 23.45 -28.58
N PRO A 297 -0.74 23.45 -28.20
CA PRO A 297 0.15 24.58 -28.39
C PRO A 297 0.54 24.84 -29.86
N ARG A 298 0.23 23.91 -30.77
CA ARG A 298 0.47 24.01 -32.22
C ARG A 298 -0.78 24.45 -32.99
N SER A 299 -1.91 24.62 -32.31
CA SER A 299 -3.18 25.05 -32.91
C SER A 299 -3.13 26.51 -33.36
N SER A 300 -4.07 26.89 -34.25
CA SER A 300 -4.21 28.27 -34.70
C SER A 300 -4.85 29.19 -33.66
N ARG A 301 -5.27 28.65 -32.52
CA ARG A 301 -5.94 29.37 -31.44
C ARG A 301 -4.99 30.33 -30.73
N ALA A 302 -5.51 31.46 -30.26
CA ALA A 302 -4.74 32.38 -29.43
C ALA A 302 -4.37 31.72 -28.09
N PRO A 303 -3.28 32.14 -27.40
CA PRO A 303 -2.86 31.52 -26.14
C PRO A 303 -3.98 31.42 -25.08
N ALA A 304 -4.80 32.47 -24.92
CA ALA A 304 -5.93 32.45 -24.00
C ALA A 304 -7.00 31.41 -24.38
N GLU A 305 -7.25 31.21 -25.67
CA GLU A 305 -8.20 30.22 -26.18
C GLU A 305 -7.68 28.79 -26.05
N GLN A 306 -6.35 28.59 -26.17
CA GLN A 306 -5.71 27.31 -25.89
C GLN A 306 -5.86 26.93 -24.42
N MET A 307 -5.58 27.89 -23.52
CA MET A 307 -5.73 27.67 -22.08
C MET A 307 -7.20 27.45 -21.69
N TRP A 308 -8.13 28.21 -22.27
CA TRP A 308 -9.57 27.99 -22.08
C TRP A 308 -9.98 26.58 -22.49
N TRP A 309 -9.53 26.11 -23.66
CA TRP A 309 -9.82 24.75 -24.12
C TRP A 309 -9.28 23.69 -23.14
N ALA A 310 -8.05 23.86 -22.63
CA ALA A 310 -7.47 22.94 -21.66
C ALA A 310 -8.25 22.90 -20.34
N VAL A 311 -8.72 24.05 -19.83
CA VAL A 311 -9.55 24.10 -18.61
C VAL A 311 -10.90 23.44 -18.85
N GLU A 312 -11.55 23.67 -19.99
CA GLU A 312 -12.81 23.01 -20.31
C GLU A 312 -12.67 21.50 -20.43
N ALA A 313 -11.58 21.03 -21.05
CA ALA A 313 -11.27 19.61 -21.15
C ALA A 313 -11.02 19.00 -19.75
N ASP A 314 -10.28 19.69 -18.88
CA ASP A 314 -10.08 19.24 -17.49
C ASP A 314 -11.42 19.19 -16.73
N LEU A 315 -12.23 20.25 -16.78
CA LEU A 315 -13.51 20.31 -16.08
C LEU A 315 -14.51 19.24 -16.56
N ALA A 316 -14.45 18.86 -17.83
CA ALA A 316 -15.25 17.75 -18.39
C ALA A 316 -14.72 16.36 -18.00
N ASP A 317 -13.44 16.26 -17.66
CA ASP A 317 -12.79 15.00 -17.30
C ASP A 317 -13.09 14.60 -15.84
N GLY A 318 -13.74 13.46 -15.67
CA GLY A 318 -14.02 12.84 -14.37
C GLY A 318 -13.12 11.65 -14.02
N TYR A 319 -12.23 11.24 -14.93
CA TYR A 319 -11.51 9.96 -14.89
C TYR A 319 -10.01 10.10 -15.18
N GLU A 320 -9.45 11.30 -15.02
CA GLU A 320 -8.04 11.62 -15.26
C GLU A 320 -7.55 11.35 -16.71
N LEU A 321 -8.47 11.38 -17.68
CA LEU A 321 -8.18 11.25 -19.11
C LEU A 321 -7.30 12.39 -19.64
N CYS A 322 -7.35 13.55 -19.00
CA CYS A 322 -6.64 14.77 -19.38
C CYS A 322 -5.27 14.93 -18.69
N ARG A 323 -4.68 13.88 -18.11
CA ARG A 323 -3.35 13.93 -17.47
C ARG A 323 -2.25 14.53 -18.38
N GLY A 324 -2.38 14.38 -19.71
CA GLY A 324 -1.50 14.94 -20.73
C GLY A 324 -1.49 16.47 -20.78
N ALA A 325 -2.37 17.14 -20.04
CA ALA A 325 -2.40 18.59 -19.89
C ALA A 325 -1.19 19.13 -19.12
N LYS A 326 -0.56 18.33 -18.24
CA LYS A 326 0.56 18.79 -17.40
C LYS A 326 1.71 19.42 -18.21
N PRO A 327 2.27 18.77 -19.26
CA PRO A 327 3.25 19.38 -20.16
C PRO A 327 2.81 20.66 -20.88
N PHE A 328 1.51 20.93 -21.00
CA PHE A 328 0.99 22.20 -21.53
C PHE A 328 1.05 23.29 -20.46
N TRP A 329 0.65 22.99 -19.23
CA TRP A 329 0.65 23.93 -18.11
C TRP A 329 2.05 24.25 -17.55
N ASP A 330 3.00 23.32 -17.66
CA ASP A 330 4.39 23.52 -17.23
C ASP A 330 5.15 24.51 -18.13
N ARG A 331 4.58 24.90 -19.29
CA ARG A 331 5.15 25.91 -20.19
C ARG A 331 4.90 27.32 -19.66
N SER A 332 5.72 28.26 -20.12
CA SER A 332 5.48 29.69 -19.87
C SER A 332 4.32 30.17 -20.76
N HIS A 333 3.34 30.81 -20.13
CA HIS A 333 2.18 31.42 -20.77
C HIS A 333 2.15 32.94 -20.50
N PRO A 334 1.74 33.78 -21.47
CA PRO A 334 1.68 35.23 -21.29
C PRO A 334 0.75 35.64 -20.15
N THR A 335 1.12 36.68 -19.39
CA THR A 335 0.30 37.22 -18.31
C THR A 335 -1.06 37.73 -18.81
N GLU A 336 -1.12 38.30 -20.01
CA GLU A 336 -2.35 38.72 -20.67
C GLU A 336 -3.30 37.53 -20.92
N ALA A 337 -2.76 36.36 -21.24
CA ALA A 337 -3.54 35.15 -21.46
C ALA A 337 -4.14 34.63 -20.13
N TRP A 338 -3.36 34.65 -19.04
CA TRP A 338 -3.87 34.34 -17.69
C TRP A 338 -4.97 35.31 -17.25
N ASN A 339 -4.80 36.62 -17.51
CA ASN A 339 -5.83 37.61 -17.21
C ASN A 339 -7.13 37.36 -17.97
N SER A 340 -7.03 37.10 -19.28
CA SER A 340 -8.19 36.79 -20.11
C SER A 340 -8.90 35.51 -19.65
N LEU A 341 -8.14 34.47 -19.30
CA LEU A 341 -8.70 33.23 -18.77
C LEU A 341 -9.42 33.45 -17.43
N ALA A 342 -8.82 34.20 -16.51
CA ALA A 342 -9.44 34.52 -15.21
C ALA A 342 -10.77 35.25 -15.40
N ASP A 343 -10.84 36.22 -16.31
CA ASP A 343 -12.09 36.96 -16.59
C ASP A 343 -13.17 36.05 -17.20
N GLN A 344 -12.78 35.14 -18.11
CA GLN A 344 -13.72 34.17 -18.70
C GLN A 344 -14.25 33.18 -17.67
N LEU A 345 -13.39 32.65 -16.80
CA LEU A 345 -13.79 31.74 -15.72
C LEU A 345 -14.67 32.45 -14.68
N ALA A 346 -14.35 33.69 -14.32
CA ALA A 346 -15.19 34.50 -13.44
C ALA A 346 -16.58 34.75 -14.04
N GLN A 347 -16.67 35.04 -15.34
CA GLN A 347 -17.94 35.18 -16.04
C GLN A 347 -18.73 33.86 -16.06
N ARG A 348 -18.06 32.73 -16.31
CA ARG A 348 -18.70 31.41 -16.26
C ARG A 348 -19.26 31.11 -14.87
N LEU A 349 -18.46 31.33 -13.83
CA LEU A 349 -18.84 31.10 -12.43
C LEU A 349 -20.00 32.01 -11.98
N ALA A 350 -20.12 33.20 -12.56
CA ALA A 350 -21.22 34.13 -12.29
C ALA A 350 -22.54 33.76 -13.01
N ARG A 351 -22.46 33.11 -14.19
CA ARG A 351 -23.63 32.66 -14.96
C ARG A 351 -24.33 31.46 -14.36
N ASP A 352 -23.59 30.64 -13.63
CA ASP A 352 -24.15 29.58 -12.80
C ASP A 352 -24.34 30.14 -11.38
N PRO A 353 -25.55 30.48 -10.92
CA PRO A 353 -25.75 31.00 -9.56
C PRO A 353 -25.53 29.94 -8.47
N GLY A 354 -25.44 28.65 -8.85
CA GLY A 354 -25.45 27.51 -7.94
C GLY A 354 -26.84 27.30 -7.34
N ASN A 355 -27.31 26.04 -7.31
CA ASN A 355 -28.57 25.73 -6.65
C ASN A 355 -28.37 25.65 -5.13
N ARG A 356 -29.26 26.31 -4.36
CA ARG A 356 -29.28 26.23 -2.89
C ARG A 356 -29.96 24.96 -2.38
N ASP A 357 -30.67 24.24 -3.25
CA ASP A 357 -31.36 23.01 -2.91
C ASP A 357 -30.43 21.82 -2.72
N GLN A 358 -30.89 20.92 -1.85
CA GLN A 358 -30.00 20.20 -0.96
C GLN A 358 -29.38 18.92 -1.51
N ASP A 359 -29.53 18.49 -2.76
CA ASP A 359 -29.04 17.15 -3.20
C ASP A 359 -28.23 17.09 -4.50
N ALA A 360 -27.47 18.13 -4.82
CA ALA A 360 -26.57 18.12 -5.98
C ALA A 360 -25.09 18.08 -5.56
N PHE A 361 -24.62 16.94 -5.02
CA PHE A 361 -23.18 16.73 -4.75
C PHE A 361 -22.33 16.98 -6.01
N SER A 362 -22.80 16.53 -7.16
CA SER A 362 -22.16 16.75 -8.46
C SER A 362 -22.08 18.24 -8.84
N GLU A 363 -23.16 19.02 -8.70
CA GLU A 363 -23.13 20.46 -9.00
C GLU A 363 -22.15 21.23 -8.10
N LYS A 364 -22.14 20.91 -6.79
CA LYS A 364 -21.19 21.53 -5.85
C LYS A 364 -19.75 21.18 -6.17
N PHE A 365 -19.49 19.92 -6.55
CA PHE A 365 -18.17 19.47 -6.95
C PHE A 365 -17.70 20.19 -8.22
N GLN A 366 -18.53 20.28 -9.25
CA GLN A 366 -18.20 20.97 -10.49
C GLN A 366 -17.95 22.47 -10.27
N ARG A 367 -18.80 23.12 -9.47
CA ARG A 367 -18.61 24.52 -9.07
C ARG A 367 -17.31 24.73 -8.29
N ASP A 368 -16.96 23.78 -7.42
CA ASP A 368 -15.72 23.86 -6.66
C ASP A 368 -14.47 23.69 -7.53
N ARG A 369 -14.49 22.76 -8.50
CA ARG A 369 -13.43 22.62 -9.50
C ARG A 369 -13.25 23.89 -10.32
N LEU A 370 -14.33 24.49 -10.80
CA LEU A 370 -14.28 25.77 -11.52
C LEU A 370 -13.67 26.89 -10.65
N SER A 371 -14.02 26.93 -9.36
CA SER A 371 -13.47 27.90 -8.42
C SER A 371 -11.96 27.67 -8.17
N ASN A 372 -11.51 26.42 -8.07
CA ASN A 372 -10.09 26.07 -7.93
C ASN A 372 -9.28 26.51 -9.17
N TRP A 373 -9.82 26.28 -10.37
CA TRP A 373 -9.23 26.79 -11.60
C TRP A 373 -9.14 28.32 -11.62
N LEU A 374 -10.22 29.01 -11.24
CA LEU A 374 -10.20 30.47 -11.17
C LEU A 374 -9.14 30.97 -10.18
N ILE A 375 -9.00 30.35 -9.00
CA ILE A 375 -7.97 30.72 -8.02
C ILE A 375 -6.57 30.52 -8.60
N LEU A 376 -6.29 29.37 -9.19
CA LEU A 376 -4.99 29.09 -9.83
C LEU A 376 -4.67 30.12 -10.92
N THR A 377 -5.65 30.47 -11.75
CA THR A 377 -5.45 31.48 -12.81
C THR A 377 -5.20 32.87 -12.25
N LEU A 378 -5.90 33.28 -11.19
CA LEU A 378 -5.65 34.54 -10.49
C LEU A 378 -4.26 34.60 -9.86
N GLU A 379 -3.78 33.49 -9.28
CA GLU A 379 -2.42 33.38 -8.75
C GLU A 379 -1.37 33.54 -9.85
N ARG A 380 -1.54 32.84 -10.98
CA ARG A 380 -0.63 32.93 -12.13
C ARG A 380 -0.68 34.29 -12.83
N ALA A 381 -1.83 34.97 -12.79
CA ALA A 381 -2.00 36.33 -13.29
C ALA A 381 -1.44 37.41 -12.34
N GLY A 382 -1.07 37.06 -11.10
CA GLY A 382 -0.65 38.02 -10.07
C GLY A 382 -1.81 38.82 -9.43
N ARG A 383 -3.06 38.42 -9.67
CA ARG A 383 -4.30 39.06 -9.17
C ARG A 383 -4.68 38.56 -7.77
N HIS A 384 -3.71 38.49 -6.86
CA HIS A 384 -3.89 37.86 -5.53
C HIS A 384 -4.96 38.53 -4.66
N ALA A 385 -5.22 39.83 -4.87
CA ALA A 385 -6.22 40.58 -4.11
C ALA A 385 -7.66 40.06 -4.31
N GLU A 386 -7.93 39.36 -5.41
CA GLU A 386 -9.27 38.86 -5.76
C GLU A 386 -9.57 37.47 -5.18
N ILE A 387 -8.55 36.73 -4.75
CA ILE A 387 -8.66 35.34 -4.30
C ILE A 387 -9.48 35.23 -3.01
N ILE A 388 -9.17 36.02 -1.98
CA ILE A 388 -9.89 35.96 -0.69
C ILE A 388 -11.37 36.36 -0.86
N PRO A 389 -11.73 37.46 -1.55
CA PRO A 389 -13.12 37.78 -1.86
C PRO A 389 -13.87 36.65 -2.57
N LEU A 390 -13.24 36.02 -3.58
CA LEU A 390 -13.81 34.87 -4.29
C LEU A 390 -14.05 33.68 -3.35
N CYS A 391 -13.04 33.29 -2.58
CA CYS A 391 -13.15 32.21 -1.60
C CYS A 391 -14.26 32.48 -0.58
N ARG A 392 -14.44 33.74 -0.16
CA ARG A 392 -15.51 34.15 0.77
C ARG A 392 -16.90 33.93 0.18
N GLN A 393 -17.08 34.28 -1.09
CA GLN A 393 -18.36 34.11 -1.79
C GLN A 393 -18.69 32.63 -2.03
N GLU A 394 -17.68 31.81 -2.32
CA GLU A 394 -17.88 30.41 -2.70
C GLU A 394 -17.95 29.46 -1.50
N ALA A 395 -17.31 29.79 -0.37
CA ALA A 395 -17.30 28.95 0.83
C ALA A 395 -18.70 28.51 1.29
N GLU A 396 -19.70 29.40 1.25
CA GLU A 396 -21.07 29.07 1.65
C GLU A 396 -21.82 28.26 0.59
N LYS A 397 -21.50 28.43 -0.69
CA LYS A 397 -22.19 27.78 -1.81
C LYS A 397 -21.71 26.35 -2.00
N THR A 398 -20.40 26.14 -2.03
CA THR A 398 -19.77 24.83 -2.26
C THR A 398 -19.51 24.07 -0.97
N GLY A 399 -19.43 24.77 0.18
CA GLY A 399 -18.99 24.20 1.44
C GLY A 399 -17.47 24.21 1.62
N SER A 400 -16.72 24.85 0.71
CA SER A 400 -15.25 24.87 0.69
C SER A 400 -14.65 25.90 1.66
N TYR A 401 -15.11 25.88 2.92
CA TYR A 401 -14.53 26.66 4.01
C TYR A 401 -13.02 26.42 4.21
N PRO A 402 -12.48 25.18 4.11
CA PRO A 402 -11.04 24.94 4.31
C PRO A 402 -10.16 25.76 3.37
N ARG A 403 -10.57 25.89 2.09
CA ARG A 403 -9.84 26.69 1.08
C ARG A 403 -9.75 28.16 1.49
N LEU A 404 -10.86 28.76 1.92
CA LEU A 404 -10.87 30.14 2.41
C LEU A 404 -9.95 30.31 3.62
N VAL A 405 -10.03 29.40 4.59
CA VAL A 405 -9.22 29.43 5.81
C VAL A 405 -7.73 29.34 5.48
N GLU A 406 -7.34 28.47 4.56
CA GLU A 406 -5.94 28.34 4.13
C GLU A 406 -5.39 29.67 3.57
N HIS A 407 -6.13 30.33 2.68
CA HIS A 407 -5.71 31.63 2.13
C HIS A 407 -5.66 32.74 3.20
N LEU A 408 -6.63 32.77 4.14
CA LEU A 408 -6.61 33.72 5.26
C LEU A 408 -5.41 33.48 6.19
N MET A 409 -5.05 32.23 6.45
CA MET A 409 -3.86 31.87 7.24
C MET A 409 -2.56 32.26 6.52
N LYS A 410 -2.47 32.06 5.19
CA LYS A 410 -1.32 32.53 4.38
C LYS A 410 -1.19 34.06 4.44
N ALA A 411 -2.31 34.78 4.43
CA ALA A 411 -2.36 36.24 4.58
C ALA A 411 -2.20 36.74 6.03
N LYS A 412 -2.04 35.85 7.02
CA LYS A 412 -1.97 36.14 8.46
C LYS A 412 -3.21 36.89 9.01
N GLN A 413 -4.36 36.73 8.37
CA GLN A 413 -5.65 37.29 8.81
C GLN A 413 -6.33 36.35 9.81
N TRP A 414 -5.72 36.22 11.00
CA TRP A 414 -6.08 35.19 11.99
C TRP A 414 -7.52 35.33 12.53
N GLU A 415 -7.96 36.56 12.83
CA GLU A 415 -9.28 36.81 13.40
C GLU A 415 -10.41 36.43 12.42
N GLU A 416 -10.23 36.79 11.13
CA GLU A 416 -11.18 36.42 10.09
C GLU A 416 -11.15 34.90 9.84
N ALA A 417 -9.98 34.27 9.83
CA ALA A 417 -9.85 32.82 9.70
C ALA A 417 -10.61 32.09 10.82
N GLU A 418 -10.46 32.53 12.08
CA GLU A 418 -11.17 31.98 13.22
C GLU A 418 -12.69 32.10 13.09
N ALA A 419 -13.20 33.26 12.67
CA ALA A 419 -14.62 33.47 12.45
C ALA A 419 -15.20 32.51 11.39
N TRP A 420 -14.48 32.32 10.27
CA TRP A 420 -14.89 31.41 9.21
C TRP A 420 -14.77 29.93 9.59
N ILE A 421 -13.79 29.56 10.40
CA ILE A 421 -13.69 28.20 10.96
C ILE A 421 -14.92 27.87 11.80
N ARG A 422 -15.28 28.75 12.75
CA ARG A 422 -16.44 28.53 13.63
C ARG A 422 -17.73 28.42 12.82
N LYS A 423 -17.90 29.31 11.84
CA LYS A 423 -19.04 29.29 10.92
C LYS A 423 -19.09 28.01 10.08
N GLY A 424 -17.97 27.60 9.50
CA GLY A 424 -17.85 26.40 8.68
C GLY A 424 -18.13 25.12 9.46
N ILE A 425 -17.62 25.01 10.69
CA ILE A 425 -17.92 23.87 11.58
C ILE A 425 -19.43 23.82 11.86
N GLY A 426 -20.04 24.94 12.26
CA GLY A 426 -21.48 25.01 12.52
C GLY A 426 -22.34 24.62 11.31
N ALA A 427 -21.92 24.99 10.10
CA ALA A 427 -22.62 24.67 8.86
C ALA A 427 -22.43 23.22 8.39
N THR A 428 -21.27 22.60 8.67
CA THR A 428 -20.88 21.32 8.06
C THR A 428 -20.90 20.12 9.02
N GLU A 429 -20.85 20.32 10.34
CA GLU A 429 -20.70 19.24 11.34
C GLU A 429 -21.68 18.08 11.16
N LYS A 430 -22.97 18.38 10.95
CA LYS A 430 -24.02 17.35 10.87
C LYS A 430 -24.01 16.58 9.55
N ARG A 431 -23.67 17.24 8.44
CA ARG A 431 -23.87 16.70 7.09
C ARG A 431 -22.55 16.25 6.44
N TRP A 432 -21.48 17.00 6.69
CA TRP A 432 -20.16 16.81 6.10
C TRP A 432 -19.10 16.86 7.22
N PRO A 433 -19.08 15.88 8.15
CA PRO A 433 -18.17 15.88 9.29
C PRO A 433 -16.69 15.86 8.88
N GLY A 434 -16.36 15.39 7.67
CA GLY A 434 -15.01 15.45 7.12
C GLY A 434 -14.51 16.90 6.93
N ILE A 435 -15.37 17.79 6.41
CA ILE A 435 -15.04 19.22 6.25
C ILE A 435 -14.86 19.87 7.63
N ALA A 436 -15.76 19.57 8.57
CA ALA A 436 -15.64 20.07 9.94
C ALA A 436 -14.36 19.57 10.64
N HIS A 437 -13.91 18.34 10.37
CA HIS A 437 -12.63 17.83 10.87
C HIS A 437 -11.43 18.56 10.27
N GLN A 438 -11.43 18.82 8.96
CA GLN A 438 -10.39 19.63 8.30
C GLN A 438 -10.30 21.03 8.91
N LEU A 439 -11.44 21.69 9.17
CA LEU A 439 -11.49 23.00 9.81
C LEU A 439 -10.94 22.99 11.25
N ARG A 440 -11.22 21.94 12.03
CA ARG A 440 -10.62 21.77 13.37
C ARG A 440 -9.10 21.60 13.30
N THR A 441 -8.62 20.86 12.30
CA THR A 441 -7.18 20.71 12.04
C THR A 441 -6.53 22.04 11.68
N ALA A 442 -7.14 22.82 10.77
CA ALA A 442 -6.65 24.15 10.42
C ALA A 442 -6.64 25.10 11.63
N PHE A 443 -7.66 25.07 12.49
CA PHE A 443 -7.70 25.87 13.72
C PHE A 443 -6.56 25.52 14.69
N ARG A 444 -6.27 24.23 14.85
CA ARG A 444 -5.15 23.77 15.66
C ARG A 444 -3.82 24.24 15.10
N GLU A 445 -3.59 24.07 13.80
CA GLU A 445 -2.36 24.54 13.13
C GLU A 445 -2.19 26.06 13.23
N MET A 446 -3.28 26.81 13.17
CA MET A 446 -3.28 28.24 13.42
C MET A 446 -2.78 28.57 14.84
N ARG A 447 -3.31 27.90 15.88
CA ARG A 447 -2.87 28.10 17.27
C ARG A 447 -1.42 27.67 17.50
N GLU A 448 -0.97 26.60 16.83
CA GLU A 448 0.44 26.17 16.84
C GLU A 448 1.37 27.25 16.26
N ARG A 449 0.99 27.89 15.14
CA ARG A 449 1.75 29.01 14.55
C ARG A 449 1.77 30.25 15.45
N GLN A 450 0.71 30.48 16.22
CA GLN A 450 0.62 31.54 17.23
C GLN A 450 1.36 31.19 18.54
N GLN A 451 1.88 29.97 18.66
CA GLN A 451 2.50 29.44 19.88
C GLN A 451 1.56 29.43 21.11
N ASP A 452 0.25 29.40 20.89
CA ASP A 452 -0.75 29.28 21.95
C ASP A 452 -0.93 27.80 22.33
N TRP A 453 0.04 27.29 23.10
CA TRP A 453 0.07 25.87 23.48
C TRP A 453 -1.10 25.47 24.38
N LEU A 454 -1.68 26.40 25.15
CA LEU A 454 -2.86 26.14 25.98
C LEU A 454 -4.10 25.90 25.11
N ALA A 455 -4.32 26.72 24.08
CA ALA A 455 -5.40 26.49 23.12
C ALA A 455 -5.19 25.21 22.31
N VAL A 456 -3.94 24.89 21.91
CA VAL A 456 -3.63 23.64 21.21
C VAL A 456 -3.97 22.42 22.09
N ALA A 457 -3.60 22.46 23.37
CA ALA A 457 -3.91 21.39 24.30
C ALA A 457 -5.44 21.26 24.55
N ALA A 458 -6.17 22.38 24.64
CA ALA A 458 -7.63 22.37 24.72
C ALA A 458 -8.28 21.71 23.49
N LEU A 459 -7.80 22.01 22.28
CA LEU A 459 -8.30 21.39 21.03
C LEU A 459 -8.01 19.89 20.97
N ARG A 460 -6.84 19.44 21.44
CA ARG A 460 -6.53 18.01 21.56
C ARG A 460 -7.38 17.32 22.62
N ALA A 461 -7.78 18.03 23.67
CA ALA A 461 -8.67 17.49 24.67
C ALA A 461 -10.07 17.24 24.10
N ASP A 462 -10.60 18.17 23.29
CA ASP A 462 -11.89 17.97 22.60
C ASP A 462 -11.87 16.74 21.69
N GLU A 463 -10.79 16.55 20.92
CA GLU A 463 -10.58 15.37 20.07
C GLU A 463 -10.57 14.09 20.92
N PHE A 464 -9.83 14.09 22.02
CA PHE A 464 -9.78 12.98 22.97
C PHE A 464 -11.14 12.67 23.62
N PHE A 465 -11.95 13.67 23.95
CA PHE A 465 -13.28 13.48 24.55
C PHE A 465 -14.35 13.00 23.57
N VAL A 466 -14.10 13.12 22.26
CA VAL A 466 -14.99 12.62 21.20
C VAL A 466 -14.57 11.21 20.79
N GLU A 467 -13.27 10.98 20.64
CA GLU A 467 -12.69 9.69 20.26
C GLU A 467 -11.55 9.29 21.21
N PRO A 468 -11.88 8.77 22.40
CA PRO A 468 -10.88 8.35 23.37
C PRO A 468 -10.14 7.12 22.84
N ASN A 469 -8.85 7.26 22.56
CA ASN A 469 -7.95 6.18 22.18
C ASN A 469 -6.50 6.53 22.56
N LEU A 470 -5.57 5.57 22.42
CA LEU A 470 -4.16 5.80 22.77
C LEU A 470 -3.54 6.97 21.99
N LYS A 471 -3.86 7.12 20.71
CA LYS A 471 -3.28 8.17 19.84
C LYS A 471 -3.75 9.56 20.28
N THR A 472 -5.05 9.74 20.52
CA THR A 472 -5.61 11.03 20.98
C THR A 472 -5.13 11.37 22.39
N PHE A 473 -4.99 10.38 23.27
CA PHE A 473 -4.39 10.56 24.61
C PHE A 473 -2.93 11.03 24.54
N GLN A 474 -2.09 10.36 23.74
CA GLN A 474 -0.69 10.74 23.57
C GLN A 474 -0.53 12.14 22.93
N ALA A 475 -1.39 12.47 21.96
CA ALA A 475 -1.41 13.80 21.34
C ALA A 475 -1.77 14.90 22.36
N LEU A 476 -2.77 14.66 23.20
CA LEU A 476 -3.13 15.54 24.31
C LEU A 476 -1.98 15.69 25.31
N GLU A 477 -1.37 14.58 25.74
CA GLU A 477 -0.28 14.62 26.71
C GLU A 477 0.94 15.40 26.17
N LYS A 478 1.28 15.20 24.89
CA LYS A 478 2.36 15.94 24.23
C LYS A 478 2.07 17.44 24.17
N ALA A 479 0.84 17.84 23.85
CA ALA A 479 0.43 19.23 23.82
C ALA A 479 0.42 19.86 25.24
N ALA A 480 -0.12 19.14 26.23
CA ALA A 480 -0.16 19.58 27.62
C ALA A 480 1.24 19.73 28.24
N LYS A 481 2.18 18.82 27.91
CA LYS A 481 3.60 18.94 28.29
C LYS A 481 4.23 20.21 27.71
N ARG A 482 3.96 20.52 26.43
CA ARG A 482 4.43 21.77 25.80
C ARG A 482 3.82 23.02 26.43
N ALA A 483 2.58 22.94 26.89
CA ALA A 483 1.89 24.02 27.59
C ALA A 483 2.26 24.16 29.08
N GLY A 484 3.07 23.26 29.64
CA GLY A 484 3.49 23.31 31.05
C GLY A 484 2.45 22.78 32.05
N VAL A 485 1.37 22.14 31.59
CA VAL A 485 0.23 21.65 32.42
C VAL A 485 0.02 20.14 32.30
N GLY A 486 1.08 19.41 31.98
CA GLY A 486 1.05 17.98 31.70
C GLY A 486 0.45 17.12 32.84
N PRO A 487 0.93 17.23 34.09
CA PRO A 487 0.46 16.38 35.19
C PRO A 487 -1.03 16.52 35.51
N GLU A 488 -1.54 17.76 35.55
CA GLU A 488 -2.94 18.08 35.87
C GLU A 488 -3.87 17.55 34.78
N VAL A 489 -3.55 17.87 33.51
CA VAL A 489 -4.32 17.42 32.35
C VAL A 489 -4.34 15.89 32.27
N ARG A 490 -3.20 15.25 32.51
CA ARG A 490 -3.11 13.78 32.50
C ARG A 490 -3.98 13.17 33.60
N GLY A 491 -3.94 13.68 34.82
CA GLY A 491 -4.75 13.18 35.94
C GLY A 491 -6.25 13.24 35.64
N ALA A 492 -6.72 14.38 35.12
CA ALA A 492 -8.10 14.56 34.73
C ALA A 492 -8.50 13.72 33.50
N ALA A 493 -7.62 13.57 32.50
CA ALA A 493 -7.87 12.69 31.36
C ALA A 493 -8.03 11.23 31.78
N MET A 494 -7.21 10.76 32.73
CA MET A 494 -7.38 9.43 33.31
C MET A 494 -8.70 9.30 34.09
N GLN A 495 -9.07 10.30 34.89
CA GLN A 495 -10.35 10.32 35.59
C GLN A 495 -11.54 10.28 34.62
N TYR A 496 -11.45 10.97 33.48
CA TYR A 496 -12.46 10.90 32.41
C TYR A 496 -12.58 9.48 31.83
N LEU A 497 -11.47 8.78 31.58
CA LEU A 497 -11.52 7.38 31.11
C LEU A 497 -12.17 6.44 32.14
N GLU A 498 -11.95 6.69 33.42
CA GLU A 498 -12.53 5.87 34.50
C GLU A 498 -14.02 6.16 34.74
N THR A 499 -14.42 7.42 34.70
CA THR A 499 -15.75 7.88 35.17
C THR A 499 -16.68 8.36 34.07
N GLY A 500 -16.16 8.67 32.88
CA GLY A 500 -16.86 9.33 31.79
C GLY A 500 -17.20 10.81 32.04
N THR A 501 -16.85 11.36 33.21
CA THR A 501 -17.16 12.74 33.57
C THR A 501 -16.10 13.67 33.02
N ARG A 502 -16.51 14.65 32.20
CA ARG A 502 -15.58 15.63 31.63
C ARG A 502 -15.15 16.66 32.69
N PRO A 503 -13.87 17.04 32.74
CA PRO A 503 -13.41 18.08 33.65
C PRO A 503 -13.97 19.44 33.25
N GLN A 504 -14.14 20.32 34.25
CA GLN A 504 -14.58 21.69 34.00
C GLN A 504 -13.39 22.57 33.53
N PRO A 505 -13.56 23.37 32.45
CA PRO A 505 -12.55 24.29 31.94
C PRO A 505 -12.00 25.24 33.02
N SER A 506 -10.73 25.61 32.90
CA SER A 506 -10.09 26.65 33.74
C SER A 506 -10.18 26.42 35.25
N THR A 507 -10.14 25.17 35.70
CA THR A 507 -10.10 24.81 37.11
C THR A 507 -8.69 24.39 37.54
N GLN A 508 -8.41 24.35 38.84
CA GLN A 508 -7.11 23.87 39.34
C GLN A 508 -6.80 22.43 38.92
N LEU A 509 -7.84 21.60 38.73
CA LEU A 509 -7.72 20.21 38.26
C LEU A 509 -7.67 20.10 36.73
N TRP A 510 -8.02 21.17 36.02
CA TRP A 510 -8.03 21.22 34.55
C TRP A 510 -7.73 22.64 34.06
N PRO A 511 -6.44 22.97 33.89
CA PRO A 511 -6.00 24.33 33.59
C PRO A 511 -6.20 24.74 32.13
N LEU A 512 -6.75 23.87 31.29
CA LEU A 512 -7.00 24.17 29.88
C LEU A 512 -8.24 25.05 29.73
N PRO A 513 -8.19 26.07 28.85
CA PRO A 513 -9.34 26.91 28.54
C PRO A 513 -10.37 26.13 27.71
N GLU A 514 -11.54 26.74 27.50
CA GLU A 514 -12.44 26.27 26.45
C GLU A 514 -11.77 26.44 25.08
N SER A 515 -11.93 25.46 24.20
CA SER A 515 -11.35 25.48 22.85
C SER A 515 -11.93 26.57 21.95
N GLY A 516 -13.09 27.13 22.31
CA GLY A 516 -13.83 28.09 21.49
C GLY A 516 -14.49 27.49 20.25
N LEU A 517 -14.52 26.15 20.12
CA LEU A 517 -15.18 25.44 19.03
C LEU A 517 -16.37 24.63 19.54
N GLN A 518 -17.34 24.41 18.66
CA GLN A 518 -18.40 23.45 18.93
C GLN A 518 -17.81 22.03 18.97
N LEU A 519 -18.07 21.33 20.07
CA LEU A 519 -17.67 19.94 20.23
C LEU A 519 -18.25 19.07 19.11
N ALA A 520 -17.42 18.17 18.59
CA ALA A 520 -17.85 17.27 17.54
C ALA A 520 -18.93 16.30 18.05
N THR A 521 -19.80 15.86 17.15
CA THR A 521 -20.87 14.93 17.49
C THR A 521 -20.27 13.56 17.80
N GLN A 522 -20.55 13.06 19.00
CA GLN A 522 -20.10 11.75 19.43
C GLN A 522 -20.80 10.65 18.61
N ARG A 523 -20.02 9.90 17.81
CA ARG A 523 -20.55 8.87 16.90
C ARG A 523 -20.97 7.59 17.61
N PHE A 524 -20.31 7.26 18.71
CA PHE A 524 -20.54 6.03 19.47
C PHE A 524 -20.72 6.33 20.94
N PRO A 525 -21.66 5.67 21.63
CA PRO A 525 -21.82 5.81 23.07
C PRO A 525 -20.53 5.39 23.77
N ILE A 526 -20.04 6.25 24.65
CA ILE A 526 -18.88 5.97 25.50
C ILE A 526 -19.41 5.35 26.79
N GLU A 527 -19.01 4.11 27.06
CA GLU A 527 -19.33 3.42 28.31
C GLU A 527 -18.12 3.45 29.26
N PRO A 528 -18.14 4.27 30.32
CA PRO A 528 -17.11 4.23 31.35
C PRO A 528 -17.27 2.99 32.26
N PRO A 529 -16.18 2.43 32.80
CA PRO A 529 -14.79 2.78 32.50
C PRO A 529 -14.38 2.30 31.10
N MET A 530 -13.63 3.13 30.39
CA MET A 530 -13.11 2.88 29.04
C MET A 530 -11.91 1.92 29.08
N THR A 531 -12.18 0.69 29.51
CA THR A 531 -11.18 -0.33 29.86
C THR A 531 -10.20 -0.63 28.72
N GLU A 532 -10.65 -0.66 27.46
CA GLU A 532 -9.76 -0.88 26.31
C GLU A 532 -8.66 0.19 26.22
N VAL A 533 -9.05 1.46 26.30
CA VAL A 533 -8.14 2.61 26.20
C VAL A 533 -7.19 2.63 27.41
N LEU A 534 -7.71 2.37 28.60
CA LEU A 534 -6.93 2.29 29.84
C LEU A 534 -5.87 1.17 29.78
N ILE A 535 -6.22 0.02 29.19
CA ILE A 535 -5.28 -1.09 28.97
C ILE A 535 -4.21 -0.69 27.95
N GLU A 536 -4.59 -0.09 26.81
CA GLU A 536 -3.63 0.35 25.79
C GLU A 536 -2.62 1.36 26.34
N ILE A 537 -3.08 2.33 27.14
CA ILE A 537 -2.21 3.30 27.84
C ILE A 537 -1.27 2.57 28.80
N ALA A 538 -1.79 1.65 29.62
CA ALA A 538 -0.97 0.89 30.57
C ALA A 538 0.08 -0.01 29.89
N ILE A 539 -0.24 -0.58 28.72
CA ILE A 539 0.72 -1.33 27.89
C ILE A 539 1.81 -0.39 27.36
N ALA A 540 1.43 0.74 26.78
CA ALA A 540 2.37 1.72 26.23
C ALA A 540 3.33 2.26 27.30
N GLU A 541 2.84 2.41 28.53
CA GLU A 541 3.62 2.88 29.69
C GLU A 541 4.36 1.77 30.44
N LYS A 542 4.27 0.51 29.97
CA LYS A 542 4.89 -0.65 30.60
C LYS A 542 4.50 -0.81 32.08
N ARG A 543 3.22 -0.60 32.40
CA ARG A 543 2.64 -0.74 33.74
C ARG A 543 1.79 -2.02 33.87
N PRO A 544 2.41 -3.20 34.05
CA PRO A 544 1.70 -4.49 34.03
C PRO A 544 0.62 -4.63 35.11
N ASP A 545 0.76 -3.93 36.24
CA ASP A 545 -0.25 -3.93 37.32
C ASP A 545 -1.57 -3.30 36.88
N GLU A 546 -1.49 -2.16 36.19
CA GLU A 546 -2.68 -1.46 35.67
C GLU A 546 -3.31 -2.23 34.51
N VAL A 547 -2.49 -2.87 33.65
CA VAL A 547 -2.98 -3.73 32.57
C VAL A 547 -3.90 -4.82 33.13
N LEU A 548 -3.46 -5.54 34.18
CA LEU A 548 -4.29 -6.58 34.81
C LEU A 548 -5.50 -6.00 35.53
N ARG A 549 -5.33 -4.91 36.29
CA ARG A 549 -6.42 -4.24 37.01
C ARG A 549 -7.60 -3.92 36.08
N TRP A 550 -7.32 -3.38 34.89
CA TRP A 550 -8.37 -3.01 33.94
C TRP A 550 -8.87 -4.20 33.12
N TYR A 551 -7.99 -5.14 32.79
CA TYR A 551 -8.38 -6.39 32.14
C TYR A 551 -9.40 -7.18 32.99
N ASP A 552 -9.18 -7.30 34.29
CA ASP A 552 -10.09 -8.03 35.20
C ASP A 552 -11.43 -7.31 35.43
N ARG A 553 -11.47 -5.99 35.22
CA ARG A 553 -12.69 -5.16 35.30
C ARG A 553 -13.45 -5.05 33.98
N ARG A 554 -12.88 -5.52 32.88
CA ARG A 554 -13.48 -5.46 31.54
C ARG A 554 -14.72 -6.34 31.49
N LYS A 555 -15.83 -5.82 30.97
CA LYS A 555 -17.03 -6.64 30.70
C LYS A 555 -16.73 -7.63 29.57
N PRO A 556 -17.22 -8.88 29.63
CA PRO A 556 -17.11 -9.81 28.51
C PRO A 556 -17.74 -9.21 27.26
N ARG A 557 -17.01 -9.15 26.14
CA ARG A 557 -17.57 -8.67 24.86
C ARG A 557 -18.62 -9.66 24.36
N SER A 558 -19.76 -9.15 23.88
CA SER A 558 -20.75 -9.96 23.16
C SER A 558 -20.11 -10.55 21.89
N ARG A 559 -20.25 -11.87 21.67
CA ARG A 559 -19.62 -12.71 20.63
C ARG A 559 -19.90 -12.32 19.15
N GLY A 560 -20.49 -11.16 18.86
CA GLY A 560 -21.09 -10.86 17.55
C GLY A 560 -20.16 -10.26 16.49
N TRP A 561 -19.03 -9.65 16.87
CA TRP A 561 -18.14 -8.93 15.95
C TRP A 561 -16.67 -9.09 16.39
N ASP A 562 -16.19 -10.33 16.36
CA ASP A 562 -14.93 -10.73 17.01
C ASP A 562 -13.74 -10.73 16.04
N TRP A 563 -13.19 -9.53 15.80
CA TRP A 563 -11.85 -9.34 15.22
C TRP A 563 -10.79 -9.11 16.32
N GLY A 564 -11.09 -9.45 17.58
CA GLY A 564 -10.38 -8.97 18.79
C GLY A 564 -9.13 -9.73 19.20
N TRP A 565 -8.81 -10.89 18.61
CA TRP A 565 -7.74 -11.80 19.05
C TRP A 565 -6.33 -11.18 19.21
N SER A 566 -6.06 -10.04 18.56
CA SER A 566 -4.79 -9.31 18.67
C SER A 566 -4.65 -8.53 19.98
N THR A 567 -5.75 -8.15 20.64
CA THR A 567 -5.72 -7.31 21.85
C THR A 567 -5.32 -8.14 23.07
N GLU A 568 -5.89 -9.33 23.25
CA GLU A 568 -5.58 -10.21 24.38
C GLU A 568 -4.14 -10.75 24.33
N ASP A 569 -3.62 -11.00 23.13
CA ASP A 569 -2.22 -11.41 22.95
C ASP A 569 -1.25 -10.31 23.39
N ARG A 570 -1.50 -9.05 22.99
CA ARG A 570 -0.71 -7.88 23.43
C ARG A 570 -0.75 -7.68 24.94
N ILE A 571 -1.91 -7.93 25.57
CA ILE A 571 -2.07 -7.88 27.03
C ILE A 571 -1.21 -8.96 27.71
N ALA A 572 -1.26 -10.19 27.21
CA ALA A 572 -0.47 -11.29 27.75
C ALA A 572 1.04 -11.03 27.62
N GLU A 573 1.48 -10.51 26.48
CA GLU A 573 2.87 -10.10 26.26
C GLU A 573 3.31 -8.98 27.21
N ALA A 574 2.46 -7.99 27.46
CA ALA A 574 2.80 -6.87 28.34
C ALA A 574 2.96 -7.30 29.81
N VAL A 575 2.25 -8.34 30.26
CA VAL A 575 2.26 -8.78 31.66
C VAL A 575 3.18 -9.96 31.93
N VAL A 576 3.64 -10.68 30.90
CA VAL A 576 4.38 -11.95 31.05
C VAL A 576 5.61 -11.85 31.94
N ALA A 577 6.35 -10.74 31.89
CA ALA A 577 7.57 -10.57 32.68
C ALA A 577 7.31 -10.53 34.19
N LYS A 578 6.17 -9.95 34.61
CA LYS A 578 5.80 -9.78 36.04
C LYS A 578 4.78 -10.81 36.52
N TYR A 579 3.82 -11.17 35.67
CA TYR A 579 2.71 -12.08 35.96
C TYR A 579 2.63 -13.20 34.91
N PRO A 580 3.65 -14.06 34.82
CA PRO A 580 3.71 -15.06 33.77
C PRO A 580 2.60 -16.12 33.87
N GLU A 581 2.12 -16.44 35.07
CA GLU A 581 0.99 -17.37 35.23
C GLU A 581 -0.30 -16.80 34.63
N ARG A 582 -0.53 -15.47 34.74
CA ARG A 582 -1.68 -14.83 34.11
C ARG A 582 -1.55 -14.80 32.59
N ALA A 583 -0.38 -14.44 32.07
CA ALA A 583 -0.12 -14.46 30.63
C ALA A 583 -0.35 -15.85 30.03
N VAL A 584 0.15 -16.90 30.70
CA VAL A 584 -0.09 -18.30 30.31
C VAL A 584 -1.58 -18.61 30.27
N ALA A 585 -2.35 -18.21 31.28
CA ALA A 585 -3.79 -18.45 31.29
C ALA A 585 -4.53 -17.69 30.17
N ILE A 586 -4.11 -16.48 29.77
CA ILE A 586 -4.65 -15.77 28.59
C ILE A 586 -4.38 -16.58 27.33
N TRP A 587 -3.13 -16.94 27.08
CA TRP A 587 -2.75 -17.67 25.87
C TRP A 587 -3.40 -19.05 25.78
N LYS A 588 -3.61 -19.74 26.92
CA LYS A 588 -4.39 -20.98 26.98
C LYS A 588 -5.83 -20.75 26.51
N GLN A 589 -6.51 -19.72 27.00
CA GLN A 589 -7.87 -19.37 26.58
C GLN A 589 -7.94 -19.03 25.08
N LEU A 590 -6.99 -18.24 24.56
CA LEU A 590 -6.92 -17.90 23.14
C LEU A 590 -6.68 -19.14 22.28
N ALA A 591 -5.77 -20.03 22.69
CA ALA A 591 -5.52 -21.30 22.00
C ALA A 591 -6.78 -22.17 21.94
N GLU A 592 -7.46 -22.37 23.06
CA GLU A 592 -8.65 -23.21 23.16
C GLU A 592 -9.82 -22.65 22.33
N ALA A 593 -10.00 -21.33 22.31
CA ALA A 593 -11.03 -20.70 21.48
C ALA A 593 -10.73 -20.87 19.98
N GLN A 594 -9.48 -20.75 19.56
CA GLN A 594 -9.07 -21.04 18.17
C GLN A 594 -9.26 -22.52 17.82
N ILE A 595 -8.97 -23.44 18.75
CA ILE A 595 -9.22 -24.89 18.56
C ILE A 595 -10.71 -25.19 18.38
N ALA A 596 -11.60 -24.41 19.02
CA ALA A 596 -13.04 -24.54 18.91
C ALA A 596 -13.57 -24.21 17.50
N LEU A 597 -12.90 -23.34 16.73
CA LEU A 597 -13.29 -22.97 15.36
C LEU A 597 -13.16 -24.10 14.33
N THR A 598 -12.51 -25.22 14.68
CA THR A 598 -12.44 -26.47 13.88
C THR A 598 -11.92 -26.32 12.44
N ASN A 599 -11.13 -25.29 12.14
CA ASN A 599 -10.53 -25.11 10.82
C ASN A 599 -8.99 -25.16 10.87
N PRO A 600 -8.32 -25.53 9.77
CA PRO A 600 -6.87 -25.66 9.73
C PRO A 600 -6.09 -24.40 10.12
N LYS A 601 -6.52 -23.22 9.65
CA LYS A 601 -5.81 -21.96 9.92
C LYS A 601 -5.86 -21.61 11.40
N ALA A 602 -6.99 -21.87 12.07
CA ALA A 602 -7.16 -21.64 13.50
C ALA A 602 -6.27 -22.55 14.34
N TYR A 603 -5.97 -23.78 13.90
CA TYR A 603 -5.00 -24.65 14.58
C TYR A 603 -3.58 -24.10 14.53
N ASP A 604 -3.18 -23.48 13.42
CA ASP A 604 -1.86 -22.85 13.30
C ASP A 604 -1.75 -21.62 14.23
N VAL A 605 -2.81 -20.83 14.35
CA VAL A 605 -2.90 -19.71 15.31
C VAL A 605 -2.86 -20.22 16.75
N ALA A 606 -3.63 -21.27 17.08
CA ALA A 606 -3.62 -21.89 18.40
C ALA A 606 -2.23 -22.41 18.77
N ALA A 607 -1.52 -23.04 17.83
CA ALA A 607 -0.14 -23.48 18.03
C ALA A 607 0.80 -22.31 18.34
N GLY A 608 0.57 -21.15 17.73
CA GLY A 608 1.25 -19.89 18.06
C GLY A 608 1.19 -19.55 19.54
N TYR A 609 -0.02 -19.50 20.11
CA TYR A 609 -0.21 -19.22 21.54
C TYR A 609 0.34 -20.33 22.43
N LEU A 610 0.16 -21.59 22.05
CA LEU A 610 0.70 -22.73 22.78
C LEU A 610 2.24 -22.72 22.85
N ARG A 611 2.94 -22.26 21.80
CA ARG A 611 4.40 -22.05 21.86
C ARG A 611 4.78 -21.01 22.90
N LYS A 612 4.04 -19.89 22.99
CA LYS A 612 4.28 -18.85 24.02
C LYS A 612 4.09 -19.43 25.43
N VAL A 613 3.04 -20.22 25.65
CA VAL A 613 2.81 -20.95 26.91
C VAL A 613 3.97 -21.88 27.24
N GLY A 614 4.36 -22.75 26.30
CA GLY A 614 5.44 -23.72 26.50
C GLY A 614 6.77 -23.05 26.82
N ARG A 615 7.09 -21.93 26.15
CA ARG A 615 8.31 -21.13 26.41
C ARG A 615 8.33 -20.61 27.85
N VAL A 616 7.24 -20.00 28.31
CA VAL A 616 7.17 -19.42 29.66
C VAL A 616 7.21 -20.49 30.74
N LEU A 617 6.47 -21.60 30.57
CA LEU A 617 6.48 -22.71 31.54
C LEU A 617 7.87 -23.38 31.62
N LYS A 618 8.56 -23.56 30.49
CA LYS A 618 9.94 -24.08 30.47
C LYS A 618 10.91 -23.13 31.18
N GLN A 619 10.82 -21.82 30.95
CA GLN A 619 11.67 -20.82 31.61
C GLN A 619 11.47 -20.78 33.14
N GLN A 620 10.28 -21.13 33.64
CA GLN A 620 10.01 -21.26 35.07
C GLN A 620 10.39 -22.61 35.68
N GLY A 621 10.95 -23.54 34.90
CA GLY A 621 11.20 -24.91 35.34
C GLY A 621 9.94 -25.78 35.47
N LYS A 622 8.76 -25.29 35.04
CA LYS A 622 7.49 -26.03 35.02
C LYS A 622 7.30 -26.85 33.74
N GLY A 623 8.38 -27.50 33.28
CA GLY A 623 8.37 -28.31 32.05
C GLY A 623 7.43 -29.52 32.12
N GLN A 624 7.20 -30.08 33.31
CA GLN A 624 6.27 -31.18 33.52
C GLN A 624 4.81 -30.74 33.34
N GLU A 625 4.43 -29.58 33.88
CA GLU A 625 3.08 -29.00 33.71
C GLU A 625 2.77 -28.76 32.21
N TRP A 626 3.77 -28.34 31.44
CA TRP A 626 3.63 -28.18 29.99
C TRP A 626 3.31 -29.51 29.28
N GLN A 627 4.02 -30.59 29.64
CA GLN A 627 3.80 -31.91 29.04
C GLN A 627 2.43 -32.48 29.43
N GLU A 628 2.02 -32.31 30.68
CA GLU A 628 0.68 -32.70 31.16
C GLU A 628 -0.43 -31.92 30.43
N TYR A 629 -0.24 -30.61 30.23
CA TYR A 629 -1.19 -29.78 29.49
C TYR A 629 -1.31 -30.18 28.01
N LEU A 630 -0.19 -30.43 27.32
CA LEU A 630 -0.21 -30.93 25.95
C LEU A 630 -0.90 -32.30 25.84
N ALA A 631 -0.64 -33.21 26.80
CA ALA A 631 -1.28 -34.53 26.82
C ALA A 631 -2.80 -34.42 27.02
N ALA A 632 -3.26 -33.55 27.92
CA ALA A 632 -4.68 -33.27 28.13
C ALA A 632 -5.35 -32.70 26.86
N LEU A 633 -4.71 -31.72 26.20
CA LEU A 633 -5.21 -31.16 24.93
C LEU A 633 -5.32 -32.22 23.82
N ARG A 634 -4.35 -33.14 23.74
CA ARG A 634 -4.35 -34.25 22.78
C ARG A 634 -5.51 -35.20 23.03
N GLN A 635 -5.74 -35.58 24.28
CA GLN A 635 -6.84 -36.47 24.67
C GLN A 635 -8.20 -35.83 24.39
N ALA A 636 -8.40 -34.57 24.78
CA ALA A 636 -9.65 -33.84 24.57
C ALA A 636 -10.00 -33.64 23.08
N ASN A 637 -8.98 -33.59 22.20
CA ASN A 637 -9.15 -33.32 20.77
C ASN A 637 -8.73 -34.49 19.87
N GLU A 638 -8.76 -35.73 20.37
CA GLU A 638 -8.29 -36.94 19.66
C GLU A 638 -8.90 -37.11 18.25
N ARG A 639 -10.15 -36.66 18.07
CA ARG A 639 -10.88 -36.75 16.80
C ARG A 639 -10.43 -35.72 15.76
N LYS A 640 -9.77 -34.64 16.19
CA LYS A 640 -9.26 -33.56 15.35
C LYS A 640 -7.86 -33.90 14.83
N ARG A 641 -7.76 -34.88 13.93
CA ARG A 641 -6.47 -35.44 13.42
C ARG A 641 -5.44 -34.37 13.04
N ARG A 642 -5.86 -33.36 12.29
CA ARG A 642 -4.99 -32.26 11.85
C ARG A 642 -4.46 -31.40 13.01
N PHE A 643 -5.27 -31.20 14.05
CA PHE A 643 -4.82 -30.51 15.26
C PHE A 643 -3.88 -31.38 16.10
N VAL A 644 -4.11 -32.69 16.18
CA VAL A 644 -3.18 -33.62 16.84
C VAL A 644 -1.81 -33.61 16.15
N GLU A 645 -1.76 -33.57 14.82
CA GLU A 645 -0.52 -33.37 14.07
C GLU A 645 0.16 -32.04 14.42
N THR A 646 -0.61 -30.96 14.56
CA THR A 646 -0.08 -29.67 15.01
C THR A 646 0.49 -29.75 16.44
N LEU A 647 -0.19 -30.41 17.38
CA LEU A 647 0.29 -30.61 18.75
C LEU A 647 1.59 -31.42 18.80
N ASP A 648 1.75 -32.40 17.91
CA ASP A 648 2.97 -33.21 17.83
C ASP A 648 4.20 -32.31 17.58
N THR A 649 4.05 -31.22 16.80
CA THR A 649 5.15 -30.26 16.56
C THR A 649 5.63 -29.54 17.83
N LEU A 650 4.79 -29.43 18.87
CA LEU A 650 5.07 -28.68 20.10
C LEU A 650 5.72 -29.54 21.21
N THR A 651 5.91 -30.84 20.96
CA THR A 651 6.42 -31.79 21.96
C THR A 651 7.93 -31.68 22.21
N GLY A 652 8.65 -30.87 21.43
CA GLY A 652 10.11 -30.74 21.49
C GLY A 652 10.86 -32.01 21.07
N ARG A 653 10.18 -32.97 20.43
CA ARG A 653 10.81 -34.17 19.86
C ARG A 653 11.59 -33.79 18.60
N ARG A 654 12.69 -34.50 18.36
CA ARG A 654 13.46 -34.36 17.12
C ARG A 654 12.57 -34.76 15.94
N ILE A 655 12.64 -34.01 14.85
CA ILE A 655 11.81 -34.23 13.66
C ILE A 655 12.00 -35.67 13.13
N VAL A 656 13.21 -36.21 13.24
CA VAL A 656 13.55 -37.59 12.82
C VAL A 656 12.87 -38.69 13.66
N ASP A 657 12.51 -38.41 14.91
CA ASP A 657 11.90 -39.39 15.84
C ASP A 657 10.37 -39.41 15.78
N MET A 658 9.77 -38.45 15.09
CA MET A 658 8.31 -38.30 15.00
C MET A 658 7.74 -39.18 13.89
N LYS A 659 6.55 -39.76 14.12
CA LYS A 659 5.97 -40.79 13.23
C LYS A 659 5.61 -40.27 11.85
#